data_AF-A0A379Z488-F1
#
_entry.id   AF-A0A379Z488-F1
#
_cell.length_a   1.000
_cell.length_b   1.000
_cell.length_c   1.000
_cell.angle_alpha   90.00
_cell.angle_beta   90.00
_cell.angle_gamma   90.00
#
_symmetry.space_group_name_H-M   'P 1'
#
loop_
_entity.id
_entity.type
_entity.pdbx_description
1 polymer ?
#
loop_
_entity_poly.entity_id
_entity_poly.type
_entity_poly.pdbx_seq_one_letter_code
_entity_poly.pdbx_strand_id
1 'polypeptide(L)'
;MKKSSLSLAIAASLALAGCGAGEEPYKELPKDEKQISSDSIEKAGERQYLYIRSVGKAPRYAAAIRGFSQGDPKLVTLHKTENGIQVRQLDRDAIGLGHDSRYQEGINQAPVLTIPGEYIDFRCTEDKWRECINVEQVNTDANLTWQDKRFFVPDFADTKIAELGINDIFMFGECVTETESPKLVNAGAYKGYEMDLDKGVINFEIEHTYQASGQCFNQFYGGNLDNLSFTTTEFISIVALDQLASEDYQPIPYSEHEKGTFGFFSSSHSYRDRTDSEGVDGYVRTYLNRFNPAKSELVYYLSNNFYEAKNKPFLDAAIESVTAMNIANSRYHTGLPQIKLEQAGDKRHGDLRYNHITLFDEPLDNGLAGYGPSAANPLTGEIVSARVNQYSSNLKQGAVRYYRQLMLDYNRGKLDAASVEALTGVPYQQAVVKPAASTTLQAVPAALDKPADVMVAVTPAALPLKPAEQQFNALADFDEASRDYWSEHTLMHVDIVFAAGGQQRMLPAGVRDHKIDWQNAELWVNGDVGGKLQAFEKLSLDLQDSLSTALAAQAFAGTLTHELGHNFGLRHNFAGSRDGDNTFNQQEMETLNQAFAGAGYPDLKVNAEFSSQMDYNVNRFATTFEPYDLAALRFGYAREVEADNGDFVSLKDEDAKRRDELQKGVIQGETRFGALYNIARDHKLRSYAFCTDEHVSLNSNCNRSDAGQNLDDIAQFYIDRYQDSYETSNLRHNRQSLYEDHSLGYTIARKRQFDEIRQFIEDVSFLEGLFDLPENFFANDCQLKAAAGQDAWYCANQRAMNKAADLFLRLAGENDAVVDVTFRTADGQAALRQQYNFAKLLEQYRFKSADMTMKFAPGEVISRFADSPEALKELIINYGIKEEFRDMLSADVTFAGRLLNGIKAPEGSPNHPYVNERDVLGVWPDKLLAVRALVSRTTPRSTSSRGHKALVDLPQTGKLFEDMLCRMALGNGPDLVSNGKPLFADACNSSPELETYLPYYSDFASQSIEPLPNYDRTVSRFFGFDTVNGQPKGKSNLLQMMLRQVVLASVDSDYQGEQKARVWREYVGIHQAAPGLDMQAQVSLNGKIYAATAENKLALALIARIKEVEQFIASASPELLAQQLKGGTVGEILNGQLSRDRLALSYLPVLD
;
A
#
# COMPACT_ATOMS: atom_id res chain seq x y z
N MET A 1 -17.45 108.17 -37.29
CA MET A 1 -18.61 108.70 -36.53
C MET A 1 -19.37 107.52 -35.95
N LYS A 2 -19.48 107.49 -34.60
CA LYS A 2 -20.42 106.77 -33.70
C LYS A 2 -20.59 105.25 -33.94
N LYS A 3 -20.08 104.26 -33.18
CA LYS A 3 -19.60 104.10 -31.78
C LYS A 3 -20.50 104.71 -30.70
N SER A 4 -21.30 103.85 -30.07
CA SER A 4 -21.79 103.91 -28.67
C SER A 4 -23.25 103.48 -28.62
N SER A 5 -23.49 102.18 -28.34
CA SER A 5 -24.73 101.63 -27.74
C SER A 5 -24.67 100.10 -27.53
N LEU A 6 -23.71 99.37 -28.14
CA LEU A 6 -23.64 97.90 -28.01
C LEU A 6 -22.74 97.38 -26.87
N SER A 7 -22.17 98.28 -26.04
CA SER A 7 -21.20 97.92 -25.00
C SER A 7 -21.80 97.78 -23.59
N LEU A 8 -23.08 98.11 -23.39
CA LEU A 8 -23.72 98.05 -22.07
C LEU A 8 -24.58 96.80 -21.82
N ALA A 9 -24.96 96.04 -22.85
CA ALA A 9 -25.75 94.80 -22.69
C ALA A 9 -24.87 93.54 -22.50
N ILE A 10 -23.59 93.59 -22.90
CA ILE A 10 -22.65 92.47 -22.75
C ILE A 10 -21.91 92.53 -21.39
N ALA A 11 -21.78 93.72 -20.79
CA ALA A 11 -21.15 93.86 -19.47
C ALA A 11 -22.08 93.47 -18.30
N ALA A 12 -23.41 93.52 -18.48
CA ALA A 12 -24.38 93.09 -17.46
C ALA A 12 -24.65 91.58 -17.47
N SER A 13 -24.39 90.88 -18.58
CA SER A 13 -24.47 89.41 -18.67
C SER A 13 -23.19 88.71 -18.20
N LEU A 14 -22.03 89.38 -18.26
CA LEU A 14 -20.76 88.86 -17.73
C LEU A 14 -20.54 89.13 -16.22
N ALA A 15 -21.30 90.04 -15.61
CA ALA A 15 -21.21 90.30 -14.16
C ALA A 15 -22.19 89.46 -13.30
N LEU A 16 -23.12 88.71 -13.92
CA LEU A 16 -24.04 87.79 -13.23
C LEU A 16 -23.80 86.31 -13.57
N ALA A 17 -22.89 86.01 -14.48
CA ALA A 17 -22.34 84.65 -14.69
C ALA A 17 -21.08 84.38 -13.82
N GLY A 18 -20.77 85.28 -12.87
CA GLY A 18 -19.61 85.19 -11.96
C GLY A 18 -19.93 84.71 -10.54
N CYS A 19 -21.20 84.38 -10.25
CA CYS A 19 -21.63 83.78 -8.98
C CYS A 19 -22.56 82.57 -9.23
N GLY A 20 -22.23 81.73 -10.21
CA GLY A 20 -22.69 80.35 -10.22
C GLY A 20 -21.58 79.53 -9.57
N ALA A 21 -21.86 78.88 -8.44
CA ALA A 21 -21.00 77.83 -7.92
C ALA A 21 -20.72 76.87 -9.09
N GLY A 22 -19.47 76.83 -9.56
CA GLY A 22 -19.07 75.83 -10.53
C GLY A 22 -19.36 74.47 -9.93
N GLU A 23 -20.05 73.60 -10.66
CA GLU A 23 -20.16 72.19 -10.31
C GLU A 23 -18.74 71.61 -10.34
N GLU A 24 -18.03 71.69 -9.21
CA GLU A 24 -16.81 70.92 -9.02
C GLU A 24 -17.19 69.44 -9.16
N PRO A 25 -16.46 68.66 -9.98
CA PRO A 25 -16.76 67.24 -10.17
C PRO A 25 -16.69 66.51 -8.82
N TYR A 26 -17.60 65.57 -8.59
CA TYR A 26 -17.65 64.78 -7.37
C TYR A 26 -16.31 64.05 -7.16
N LYS A 27 -15.61 64.40 -6.08
CA LYS A 27 -14.32 63.79 -5.72
C LYS A 27 -14.60 62.55 -4.88
N GLU A 28 -14.64 61.39 -5.55
CA GLU A 28 -14.78 60.08 -4.90
C GLU A 28 -13.55 59.73 -4.06
N LEU A 29 -13.77 58.98 -2.98
CA LEU A 29 -12.69 58.39 -2.21
C LEU A 29 -12.10 57.18 -2.95
N PRO A 30 -10.80 56.87 -2.77
CA PRO A 30 -10.24 55.61 -3.23
C PRO A 30 -11.02 54.43 -2.59
N LYS A 31 -11.65 53.62 -3.43
CA LYS A 31 -12.39 52.41 -3.03
C LYS A 31 -11.42 51.23 -2.92
N ASP A 32 -11.67 50.33 -1.97
CA ASP A 32 -10.91 49.09 -1.88
C ASP A 32 -11.15 48.24 -3.15
N GLU A 33 -10.12 47.60 -3.68
CA GLU A 33 -10.24 46.76 -4.87
C GLU A 33 -11.14 45.52 -4.67
N LYS A 34 -11.31 45.09 -3.42
CA LYS A 34 -12.20 43.99 -3.02
C LYS A 34 -13.64 44.44 -2.79
N GLN A 35 -13.90 45.75 -2.81
CA GLN A 35 -15.21 46.30 -2.47
C GLN A 35 -16.30 45.79 -3.42
N ILE A 36 -17.35 45.19 -2.85
CA ILE A 36 -18.55 44.74 -3.55
C ILE A 36 -19.79 45.44 -3.01
N SER A 37 -20.92 45.34 -3.71
CA SER A 37 -22.20 45.80 -3.20
C SER A 37 -22.77 44.83 -2.18
N SER A 38 -23.32 45.34 -1.07
CA SER A 38 -24.05 44.50 -0.11
C SER A 38 -25.26 43.80 -0.76
N ASP A 39 -25.91 44.43 -1.74
CA ASP A 39 -27.07 43.86 -2.44
C ASP A 39 -26.67 42.71 -3.37
N SER A 40 -25.43 42.70 -3.88
CA SER A 40 -24.96 41.57 -4.69
C SER A 40 -24.77 40.30 -3.86
N ILE A 41 -24.51 40.42 -2.56
CA ILE A 41 -24.41 39.27 -1.65
C ILE A 41 -25.79 38.62 -1.48
N GLU A 42 -26.83 39.43 -1.27
CA GLU A 42 -28.22 38.95 -1.13
C GLU A 42 -28.69 38.22 -2.39
N LYS A 43 -28.48 38.84 -3.57
CA LYS A 43 -28.78 38.20 -4.86
C LYS A 43 -27.99 36.92 -5.07
N ALA A 44 -26.72 36.91 -4.68
CA ALA A 44 -25.90 35.71 -4.76
C ALA A 44 -26.43 34.60 -3.84
N GLY A 45 -27.07 34.94 -2.72
CA GLY A 45 -27.71 34.00 -1.80
C GLY A 45 -28.93 33.26 -2.37
N GLU A 46 -29.52 33.76 -3.46
CA GLU A 46 -30.62 33.08 -4.17
C GLU A 46 -30.14 31.87 -5.02
N ARG A 47 -28.82 31.74 -5.22
CA ARG A 47 -28.21 30.66 -6.03
C ARG A 47 -27.67 29.54 -5.14
N GLN A 48 -27.57 28.35 -5.75
CA GLN A 48 -26.85 27.21 -5.16
C GLN A 48 -25.43 27.16 -5.71
N TYR A 49 -24.48 26.79 -4.85
CA TYR A 49 -23.07 26.69 -5.19
C TYR A 49 -22.54 25.31 -4.83
N LEU A 50 -21.54 24.87 -5.59
CA LEU A 50 -20.67 23.79 -5.18
C LEU A 50 -19.44 24.38 -4.48
N TYR A 51 -19.19 23.93 -3.26
CA TYR A 51 -18.03 24.28 -2.46
C TYR A 51 -17.06 23.11 -2.41
N ILE A 52 -15.77 23.42 -2.52
CA ILE A 52 -14.70 22.49 -2.19
C ILE A 52 -13.53 23.22 -1.54
N ARG A 53 -12.94 22.55 -0.57
CA ARG A 53 -11.71 22.98 0.11
C ARG A 53 -10.62 21.98 -0.21
N SER A 54 -9.43 22.47 -0.55
CA SER A 54 -8.31 21.61 -0.94
C SER A 54 -7.05 22.12 -0.30
N VAL A 55 -6.25 21.22 0.27
CA VAL A 55 -4.91 21.58 0.70
C VAL A 55 -4.09 21.83 -0.57
N GLY A 56 -3.24 22.84 -0.55
CA GLY A 56 -2.35 23.23 -1.63
C GLY A 56 -0.92 22.81 -1.35
N LYS A 57 0.03 23.71 -1.59
CA LYS A 57 1.48 23.45 -1.49
C LYS A 57 1.90 23.11 -0.08
N ALA A 58 2.70 22.07 0.08
CA ALA A 58 3.37 21.69 1.31
C ALA A 58 4.88 21.48 1.06
N PRO A 59 5.77 21.78 2.03
CA PRO A 59 7.20 21.61 1.85
C PRO A 59 7.57 20.13 1.89
N ARG A 60 8.64 19.77 1.17
CA ARG A 60 9.14 18.38 1.05
C ARG A 60 9.17 17.61 2.36
N TYR A 61 9.71 18.24 3.40
CA TYR A 61 10.01 17.60 4.68
C TYR A 61 8.78 17.39 5.56
N ALA A 62 7.65 18.02 5.24
CA ALA A 62 6.42 17.90 6.01
C ALA A 62 5.59 16.71 5.52
N ALA A 63 6.19 15.52 5.51
CA ALA A 63 5.60 14.26 5.05
C ALA A 63 4.23 13.94 5.67
N ALA A 64 4.02 14.37 6.91
CA ALA A 64 2.77 14.20 7.64
C ALA A 64 1.62 15.02 7.03
N ILE A 65 1.93 16.13 6.38
CA ILE A 65 0.99 16.85 5.51
C ILE A 65 0.99 16.07 4.21
N ARG A 66 -0.04 15.28 4.02
CA ARG A 66 -0.29 14.50 2.80
C ARG A 66 -0.75 15.46 1.70
N GLY A 67 0.13 16.41 1.35
CA GLY A 67 -0.16 17.63 0.61
C GLY A 67 -0.99 17.38 -0.64
N PHE A 68 -1.89 18.33 -0.93
CA PHE A 68 -2.81 18.32 -2.06
C PHE A 68 -3.98 17.35 -2.02
N SER A 69 -4.52 17.08 -0.83
CA SER A 69 -5.80 16.38 -0.68
C SER A 69 -7.00 17.30 -0.98
N GLN A 70 -8.01 16.75 -1.65
CA GLN A 70 -9.29 17.40 -1.90
C GLN A 70 -10.27 17.00 -0.79
N GLY A 71 -11.00 17.97 -0.23
CA GLY A 71 -12.12 17.71 0.68
C GLY A 71 -13.41 17.34 -0.06
N ASP A 72 -14.43 16.95 0.70
CA ASP A 72 -15.71 16.52 0.11
C ASP A 72 -16.46 17.70 -0.54
N PRO A 73 -16.99 17.54 -1.77
CA PRO A 73 -17.81 18.55 -2.40
C PRO A 73 -19.13 18.73 -1.65
N LYS A 74 -19.50 19.99 -1.36
CA LYS A 74 -20.74 20.32 -0.64
C LYS A 74 -21.59 21.30 -1.45
N LEU A 75 -22.90 21.08 -1.44
CA LEU A 75 -23.86 22.06 -1.94
C LEU A 75 -24.10 23.11 -0.85
N VAL A 76 -23.89 24.37 -1.20
CA VAL A 76 -23.97 25.49 -0.25
C VAL A 76 -24.76 26.67 -0.80
N THR A 77 -25.23 27.53 0.09
CA THR A 77 -25.77 28.87 -0.22
C THR A 77 -25.01 29.95 0.55
N LEU A 78 -25.09 31.18 0.05
CA LEU A 78 -24.45 32.36 0.65
C LEU A 78 -25.45 33.16 1.47
N HIS A 79 -25.04 33.61 2.65
CA HIS A 79 -25.87 34.40 3.56
C HIS A 79 -25.13 35.66 3.99
N LYS A 80 -25.78 36.82 3.86
CA LYS A 80 -25.28 38.09 4.39
C LYS A 80 -25.54 38.13 5.90
N THR A 81 -24.49 38.28 6.70
CA THR A 81 -24.58 38.33 8.17
C THR A 81 -23.78 39.50 8.74
N GLU A 82 -23.99 39.83 10.02
CA GLU A 82 -23.20 40.85 10.72
C GLU A 82 -21.69 40.57 10.68
N ASN A 83 -21.31 39.29 10.68
CA ASN A 83 -19.92 38.84 10.69
C ASN A 83 -19.32 38.69 9.28
N GLY A 84 -20.06 39.01 8.22
CA GLY A 84 -19.63 38.88 6.82
C GLY A 84 -20.48 37.89 6.01
N ILE A 85 -19.86 37.24 5.02
CA ILE A 85 -20.53 36.28 4.13
C ILE A 85 -20.42 34.88 4.75
N GLN A 86 -21.55 34.36 5.24
CA GLN A 86 -21.61 33.01 5.79
C GLN A 86 -22.01 32.02 4.69
N VAL A 87 -21.19 30.98 4.52
CA VAL A 87 -21.47 29.86 3.61
C VAL A 87 -22.11 28.74 4.42
N ARG A 88 -23.27 28.25 3.98
CA ARG A 88 -24.01 27.20 4.70
C ARG A 88 -24.34 26.05 3.76
N GLN A 89 -24.14 24.83 4.23
CA GLN A 89 -24.50 23.62 3.51
C GLN A 89 -26.03 23.50 3.43
N LEU A 90 -26.54 23.13 2.25
CA LEU A 90 -27.96 22.85 2.08
C LEU A 90 -28.40 21.74 3.04
N ASP A 91 -29.65 21.85 3.49
CA ASP A 91 -30.28 20.80 4.27
C ASP A 91 -30.31 19.49 3.46
N ARG A 92 -29.96 18.39 4.13
CA ARG A 92 -29.96 17.04 3.57
C ARG A 92 -31.35 16.64 3.06
N ASP A 93 -32.41 17.23 3.64
CA ASP A 93 -33.79 16.99 3.22
C ASP A 93 -34.19 17.71 1.93
N ALA A 94 -33.45 18.73 1.48
CA ALA A 94 -33.71 19.43 0.22
C ALA A 94 -33.15 18.68 -1.00
N ILE A 95 -32.47 17.56 -0.78
CA ILE A 95 -31.69 16.89 -1.81
C ILE A 95 -32.50 15.77 -2.49
N GLY A 96 -33.08 16.11 -3.64
CA GLY A 96 -33.63 15.16 -4.62
C GLY A 96 -35.14 14.99 -4.53
N LEU A 97 -35.82 15.22 -5.68
CA LEU A 97 -37.29 15.18 -5.98
C LEU A 97 -37.86 16.53 -6.47
N GLY A 98 -37.06 17.59 -6.51
CA GLY A 98 -37.56 18.91 -6.91
C GLY A 98 -38.57 19.48 -5.90
N HIS A 99 -38.39 19.17 -4.62
CA HIS A 99 -39.12 19.78 -3.52
C HIS A 99 -38.16 20.58 -2.63
N ASP A 100 -38.67 21.62 -1.99
CA ASP A 100 -37.96 22.32 -0.93
C ASP A 100 -37.80 21.40 0.29
N SER A 101 -36.79 21.67 1.14
CA SER A 101 -36.70 20.97 2.43
C SER A 101 -38.02 21.10 3.20
N ARG A 102 -38.46 20.02 3.84
CA ARG A 102 -39.61 20.05 4.76
C ARG A 102 -39.31 20.89 6.00
N TYR A 103 -38.03 21.13 6.29
CA TYR A 103 -37.53 21.86 7.44
C TYR A 103 -36.92 23.19 6.99
N GLN A 104 -37.76 24.11 6.52
CA GLN A 104 -37.37 25.41 5.94
C GLN A 104 -36.67 26.39 6.89
N GLU A 105 -36.43 26.03 8.15
CA GLU A 105 -35.68 26.87 9.07
C GLU A 105 -34.17 26.84 8.75
N GLY A 106 -33.56 28.03 8.66
CA GLY A 106 -32.12 28.17 8.40
C GLY A 106 -31.20 27.50 9.43
N ILE A 107 -31.72 27.07 10.59
CA ILE A 107 -30.96 26.32 11.60
C ILE A 107 -30.50 24.94 11.10
N ASN A 108 -31.20 24.35 10.13
CA ASN A 108 -30.86 23.03 9.58
C ASN A 108 -29.76 23.10 8.50
N GLN A 109 -29.42 24.30 8.04
CA GLN A 109 -28.29 24.51 7.14
C GLN A 109 -27.00 24.62 7.96
N ALA A 110 -26.15 23.60 7.92
CA ALA A 110 -24.91 23.57 8.68
C ALA A 110 -23.94 24.67 8.20
N PRO A 111 -23.32 25.47 9.10
CA PRO A 111 -22.30 26.44 8.69
C PRO A 111 -21.06 25.72 8.16
N VAL A 112 -20.51 26.20 7.05
CA VAL A 112 -19.30 25.66 6.40
C VAL A 112 -18.10 26.56 6.66
N LEU A 113 -18.23 27.84 6.31
CA LEU A 113 -17.24 28.87 6.60
C LEU A 113 -17.88 30.25 6.68
N THR A 114 -17.13 31.24 7.17
CA THR A 114 -17.51 32.65 7.13
C THR A 114 -16.34 33.46 6.57
N ILE A 115 -16.58 34.22 5.49
CA ILE A 115 -15.63 35.21 4.96
C ILE A 115 -15.93 36.52 5.67
N PRO A 116 -15.11 36.94 6.65
CA PRO A 116 -15.32 38.20 7.37
C PRO A 116 -15.06 39.39 6.45
N GLY A 117 -15.40 40.59 6.94
CA GLY A 117 -15.12 41.83 6.21
C GLY A 117 -15.78 43.03 6.86
N GLU A 118 -15.59 44.19 6.25
CA GLU A 118 -16.14 45.45 6.75
C GLU A 118 -17.31 45.91 5.88
N TYR A 119 -18.47 46.17 6.51
CA TYR A 119 -19.55 46.89 5.85
C TYR A 119 -19.27 48.40 5.90
N ILE A 120 -19.26 49.03 4.73
CA ILE A 120 -18.91 50.44 4.54
C ILE A 120 -20.01 51.12 3.74
N ASP A 121 -20.27 52.38 4.07
CA ASP A 121 -21.12 53.25 3.26
C ASP A 121 -20.44 54.60 3.07
N PHE A 122 -20.78 55.28 1.98
CA PHE A 122 -20.21 56.57 1.63
C PHE A 122 -21.29 57.63 1.56
N ARG A 123 -21.00 58.85 1.98
CA ARG A 123 -21.92 59.99 1.80
C ARG A 123 -21.16 61.18 1.30
N CYS A 124 -21.88 62.17 0.77
CA CYS A 124 -21.26 63.45 0.48
C CYS A 124 -20.81 64.15 1.78
N THR A 125 -19.67 64.81 1.71
CA THR A 125 -19.20 65.74 2.73
C THR A 125 -20.13 66.94 2.75
N GLU A 126 -20.67 67.25 3.92
CA GLU A 126 -21.57 68.37 4.13
C GLU A 126 -20.81 69.56 4.72
N ASP A 127 -21.12 70.77 4.28
CA ASP A 127 -20.62 71.99 4.90
C ASP A 127 -21.39 72.35 6.19
N LYS A 128 -21.07 73.51 6.77
CA LYS A 128 -21.73 74.02 7.99
C LYS A 128 -23.24 74.28 7.82
N TRP A 129 -23.77 74.26 6.60
CA TRP A 129 -25.18 74.44 6.26
C TRP A 129 -25.88 73.13 5.87
N ARG A 130 -25.18 71.99 5.96
CA ARG A 130 -25.64 70.66 5.51
C ARG A 130 -25.82 70.56 3.99
N GLU A 131 -25.08 71.36 3.23
CA GLU A 131 -25.05 71.26 1.77
C GLU A 131 -23.86 70.40 1.32
N CYS A 132 -24.10 69.49 0.38
CA CYS A 132 -23.08 68.62 -0.20
C CYS A 132 -22.05 69.43 -0.99
N ILE A 133 -20.77 69.33 -0.63
CA ILE A 133 -19.67 70.05 -1.31
C ILE A 133 -18.93 69.18 -2.33
N ASN A 134 -19.60 68.17 -2.91
CA ASN A 134 -19.08 67.28 -3.96
C ASN A 134 -17.76 66.56 -3.60
N VAL A 135 -17.57 66.21 -2.32
CA VAL A 135 -16.43 65.38 -1.86
C VAL A 135 -16.99 64.19 -1.09
N GLU A 136 -16.61 62.96 -1.46
CA GLU A 136 -17.05 61.76 -0.75
C GLU A 136 -16.36 61.61 0.62
N GLN A 137 -17.09 61.13 1.62
CA GLN A 137 -16.54 60.73 2.91
C GLN A 137 -17.16 59.39 3.34
N VAL A 138 -16.44 58.62 4.15
CA VAL A 138 -17.01 57.42 4.79
C VAL A 138 -18.16 57.84 5.72
N ASN A 139 -19.28 57.14 5.62
CA ASN A 139 -20.48 57.42 6.38
C ASN A 139 -20.38 56.80 7.78
N THR A 140 -20.00 57.63 8.77
CA THR A 140 -19.83 57.22 10.17
C THR A 140 -21.05 57.51 11.04
N ASP A 141 -22.26 57.59 10.46
CA ASP A 141 -23.49 57.80 11.24
C ASP A 141 -23.72 56.63 12.19
N ALA A 142 -23.85 56.91 13.48
CA ALA A 142 -24.05 55.89 14.52
C ALA A 142 -25.40 55.18 14.39
N ASN A 143 -26.36 55.72 13.64
CA ASN A 143 -27.64 55.08 13.36
C ASN A 143 -27.61 54.11 12.17
N LEU A 144 -26.53 54.08 11.38
CA LEU A 144 -26.39 53.12 10.29
C LEU A 144 -25.97 51.77 10.84
N THR A 145 -26.88 50.81 10.73
CA THR A 145 -26.56 49.42 11.05
C THR A 145 -25.81 48.78 9.88
N TRP A 146 -25.12 47.67 10.12
CA TRP A 146 -24.39 46.95 9.07
C TRP A 146 -25.29 46.53 7.89
N GLN A 147 -26.59 46.31 8.16
CA GLN A 147 -27.58 45.91 7.14
C GLN A 147 -27.81 47.01 6.11
N ASP A 148 -27.79 48.27 6.56
CA ASP A 148 -28.11 49.46 5.77
C ASP A 148 -26.91 49.97 4.93
N LYS A 149 -25.71 49.47 5.20
CA LYS A 149 -24.50 49.89 4.49
C LYS A 149 -24.43 49.25 3.10
N ARG A 150 -24.20 50.07 2.07
CA ARG A 150 -24.31 49.67 0.66
C ARG A 150 -23.15 48.84 0.13
N PHE A 151 -22.00 48.84 0.80
CA PHE A 151 -20.80 48.14 0.35
C PHE A 151 -20.24 47.21 1.42
N PHE A 152 -19.54 46.18 0.96
CA PHE A 152 -18.82 45.23 1.79
C PHE A 152 -17.42 45.01 1.23
N VAL A 153 -16.42 44.99 2.10
CA VAL A 153 -15.02 44.70 1.75
C VAL A 153 -14.63 43.38 2.42
N PRO A 154 -14.54 42.26 1.68
CA PRO A 154 -14.20 40.95 2.24
C PRO A 154 -12.73 40.87 2.66
N ASP A 155 -12.48 40.19 3.77
CA ASP A 155 -11.17 39.76 4.23
C ASP A 155 -11.02 38.25 4.09
N PHE A 156 -10.63 37.82 2.89
CA PHE A 156 -10.42 36.40 2.59
C PHE A 156 -9.33 35.75 3.46
N ALA A 157 -8.31 36.49 3.91
CA ALA A 157 -7.23 35.92 4.70
C ALA A 157 -7.71 35.50 6.10
N ASP A 158 -8.70 36.20 6.65
CA ASP A 158 -9.25 35.92 7.99
C ASP A 158 -10.46 34.97 7.98
N THR A 159 -10.72 34.29 6.85
CA THR A 159 -11.83 33.34 6.69
C THR A 159 -11.86 32.33 7.85
N LYS A 160 -13.04 32.17 8.47
CA LYS A 160 -13.26 31.23 9.57
C LYS A 160 -13.91 29.96 9.05
N ILE A 161 -13.17 28.86 9.04
CA ILE A 161 -13.68 27.53 8.68
C ILE A 161 -14.46 26.97 9.88
N ALA A 162 -15.74 26.64 9.66
CA ALA A 162 -16.62 26.09 10.68
C ALA A 162 -16.82 24.57 10.52
N GLU A 163 -16.64 24.05 9.30
CA GLU A 163 -16.65 22.62 9.06
C GLU A 163 -15.42 21.92 9.65
N LEU A 164 -15.59 20.64 9.98
CA LEU A 164 -14.47 19.75 10.30
C LEU A 164 -14.30 18.79 9.11
N GLY A 165 -13.20 18.94 8.38
CA GLY A 165 -12.81 18.05 7.30
C GLY A 165 -11.82 16.98 7.76
N ILE A 166 -11.61 15.97 6.92
CA ILE A 166 -10.65 14.89 7.19
C ILE A 166 -9.22 15.42 7.40
N ASN A 167 -8.87 16.46 6.64
CA ASN A 167 -7.60 17.15 6.74
C ASN A 167 -7.39 17.80 8.12
N ASP A 168 -8.45 18.34 8.71
CA ASP A 168 -8.39 19.00 10.02
C ASP A 168 -8.22 17.99 11.15
N ILE A 169 -8.61 16.73 10.98
CA ILE A 169 -8.46 15.67 11.99
C ILE A 169 -7.07 15.03 11.92
N PHE A 170 -6.56 14.74 10.72
CA PHE A 170 -5.32 13.96 10.53
C PHE A 170 -4.05 14.78 10.31
N MET A 171 -4.16 15.91 9.61
CA MET A 171 -2.99 16.71 9.26
C MET A 171 -2.75 17.86 10.24
N PHE A 172 -3.81 18.51 10.71
CA PHE A 172 -3.69 19.73 11.52
C PHE A 172 -4.07 19.51 13.00
N GLY A 173 -5.32 19.13 13.31
CA GLY A 173 -5.78 18.60 14.61
C GLY A 173 -5.19 19.26 15.87
N GLU A 174 -4.97 18.47 16.92
CA GLU A 174 -4.16 18.91 18.09
C GLU A 174 -2.64 18.83 17.82
N CYS A 175 -2.27 18.50 16.58
CA CYS A 175 -0.90 18.22 16.20
C CYS A 175 -0.11 19.46 15.77
N VAL A 176 -0.78 20.56 15.44
CA VAL A 176 -0.12 21.81 15.06
C VAL A 176 -0.80 23.02 15.67
N THR A 177 -0.03 24.08 15.83
CA THR A 177 -0.50 25.41 16.22
C THR A 177 -0.16 26.39 15.13
N GLU A 178 -1.10 27.23 14.72
CA GLU A 178 -0.85 28.32 13.79
C GLU A 178 -0.02 29.41 14.48
N THR A 179 1.16 29.72 13.92
CA THR A 179 2.14 30.63 14.53
C THR A 179 2.18 32.01 13.92
N GLU A 180 1.62 32.17 12.72
CA GLU A 180 1.48 33.46 12.04
C GLU A 180 0.04 33.65 11.57
N SER A 181 -0.38 34.91 11.45
CA SER A 181 -1.67 35.21 10.81
C SER A 181 -1.69 34.71 9.37
N PRO A 182 -2.77 34.05 8.91
CA PRO A 182 -2.89 33.59 7.54
C PRO A 182 -2.77 34.73 6.53
N LYS A 183 -2.28 34.42 5.33
CA LYS A 183 -2.04 35.42 4.27
C LYS A 183 -2.58 34.93 2.94
N LEU A 184 -3.01 35.84 2.09
CA LEU A 184 -3.38 35.48 0.71
C LEU A 184 -2.15 35.13 -0.13
N VAL A 185 -2.24 34.04 -0.88
CA VAL A 185 -1.17 33.59 -1.77
C VAL A 185 -1.05 34.55 -2.95
N ASN A 186 0.08 35.24 -3.05
CA ASN A 186 0.39 36.14 -4.16
C ASN A 186 1.35 35.45 -5.14
N ALA A 187 0.90 35.23 -6.38
CA ALA A 187 1.67 34.53 -7.41
C ALA A 187 1.55 35.23 -8.77
N GLY A 188 2.56 36.04 -9.12
CA GLY A 188 2.55 36.82 -10.36
C GLY A 188 1.42 37.84 -10.36
N ALA A 189 0.47 37.72 -11.30
CA ALA A 189 -0.72 38.58 -11.39
C ALA A 189 -1.87 38.15 -10.45
N TYR A 190 -1.82 36.94 -9.89
CA TYR A 190 -2.85 36.45 -8.97
C TYR A 190 -2.61 37.00 -7.56
N LYS A 191 -3.60 37.71 -7.02
CA LYS A 191 -3.56 38.37 -5.70
C LYS A 191 -4.08 37.49 -4.55
N GLY A 192 -4.32 36.21 -4.81
CA GLY A 192 -4.82 35.26 -3.81
C GLY A 192 -6.34 35.10 -3.78
N TYR A 193 -7.11 35.87 -4.55
CA TYR A 193 -8.57 35.77 -4.59
C TYR A 193 -9.14 36.15 -5.98
N GLU A 194 -10.33 35.63 -6.26
CA GLU A 194 -11.23 35.98 -7.36
C GLU A 194 -12.66 35.96 -6.82
N MET A 195 -13.39 37.07 -6.96
CA MET A 195 -14.77 37.16 -6.55
C MET A 195 -15.59 37.89 -7.62
N ASP A 196 -16.49 37.15 -8.25
CA ASP A 196 -17.44 37.63 -9.26
C ASP A 196 -18.81 37.01 -8.94
N LEU A 197 -19.60 37.72 -8.12
CA LEU A 197 -20.90 37.22 -7.64
C LEU A 197 -21.95 37.11 -8.74
N ASP A 198 -21.86 37.93 -9.79
CA ASP A 198 -22.76 37.87 -10.93
C ASP A 198 -22.54 36.57 -11.72
N LYS A 199 -21.27 36.20 -11.94
CA LYS A 199 -20.92 34.88 -12.48
C LYS A 199 -21.01 33.75 -11.46
N GLY A 200 -21.15 34.08 -10.17
CA GLY A 200 -21.25 33.10 -9.10
C GLY A 200 -19.94 32.40 -8.79
N VAL A 201 -18.81 33.11 -8.83
CA VAL A 201 -17.47 32.58 -8.56
C VAL A 201 -16.88 33.26 -7.32
N ILE A 202 -16.44 32.47 -6.36
CA ILE A 202 -15.62 32.90 -5.23
C ILE A 202 -14.51 31.87 -5.04
N ASN A 203 -13.30 32.23 -5.45
CA ASN A 203 -12.10 31.41 -5.30
C ASN A 203 -11.06 32.19 -4.51
N PHE A 204 -10.39 31.55 -3.56
CA PHE A 204 -9.27 32.18 -2.85
C PHE A 204 -8.31 31.14 -2.31
N GLU A 205 -7.06 31.56 -2.11
CA GLU A 205 -5.99 30.71 -1.64
C GLU A 205 -5.26 31.36 -0.46
N ILE A 206 -5.24 30.66 0.67
CA ILE A 206 -4.68 31.12 1.94
C ILE A 206 -3.42 30.32 2.24
N GLU A 207 -2.38 31.01 2.69
CA GLU A 207 -1.15 30.45 3.22
C GLU A 207 -1.21 30.45 4.75
N HIS A 208 -0.96 29.28 5.33
CA HIS A 208 -0.94 29.04 6.76
C HIS A 208 0.46 28.61 7.20
N THR A 209 0.94 29.15 8.33
CA THR A 209 2.22 28.77 8.93
C THR A 209 1.97 28.10 10.27
N TYR A 210 2.45 26.88 10.38
CA TYR A 210 2.22 26.00 11.52
C TYR A 210 3.51 25.62 12.22
N GLN A 211 3.37 25.31 13.51
CA GLN A 211 4.37 24.62 14.32
C GLN A 211 3.77 23.35 14.91
N ALA A 212 4.48 22.22 14.78
CA ALA A 212 4.08 20.95 15.34
C ALA A 212 4.06 21.00 16.88
N SER A 213 3.01 20.44 17.48
CA SER A 213 2.83 20.33 18.92
C SER A 213 3.69 19.19 19.49
N GLY A 214 4.03 19.29 20.79
CA GLY A 214 4.85 18.27 21.46
C GLY A 214 4.21 16.88 21.51
N GLN A 215 2.87 16.80 21.43
CA GLN A 215 2.13 15.53 21.41
C GLN A 215 2.35 14.76 20.10
N CYS A 216 2.52 15.48 18.98
CA CYS A 216 2.75 14.89 17.66
C CYS A 216 4.20 15.05 17.18
N PHE A 217 5.15 15.28 18.10
CA PHE A 217 6.57 15.43 17.78
C PHE A 217 7.08 14.31 16.87
N ASN A 218 6.82 13.05 17.23
CA ASN A 218 7.27 11.87 16.46
C ASN A 218 6.60 11.73 15.07
N GLN A 219 5.58 12.52 14.75
CA GLN A 219 4.91 12.51 13.43
C GLN A 219 5.58 13.48 12.45
N PHE A 220 6.06 14.63 12.94
CA PHE A 220 6.73 15.65 12.13
C PHE A 220 8.27 15.59 12.26
N TYR A 221 8.79 14.95 13.30
CA TYR A 221 10.21 14.81 13.56
C TYR A 221 10.84 13.74 12.68
N GLY A 222 11.29 14.14 11.50
CA GLY A 222 12.11 13.34 10.58
C GLY A 222 13.60 13.33 10.95
N GLY A 223 13.96 13.37 12.25
CA GLY A 223 15.34 13.45 12.72
C GLY A 223 15.97 14.85 12.67
N ASN A 224 15.22 15.87 12.27
CA ASN A 224 15.61 17.28 12.33
C ASN A 224 14.51 18.12 13.01
N LEU A 225 14.89 18.93 14.00
CA LEU A 225 13.98 19.86 14.68
C LEU A 225 13.50 21.00 13.76
N ASP A 226 14.26 21.33 12.72
CA ASP A 226 13.88 22.36 11.74
C ASP A 226 12.60 21.97 10.97
N ASN A 227 12.26 20.68 10.92
CA ASN A 227 11.08 20.17 10.22
C ASN A 227 9.77 20.37 11.01
N LEU A 228 9.84 20.86 12.25
CA LEU A 228 8.68 21.05 13.11
C LEU A 228 7.94 22.36 12.85
N SER A 229 8.41 23.19 11.92
CA SER A 229 7.67 24.36 11.43
C SER A 229 7.58 24.31 9.91
N PHE A 230 6.40 24.60 9.39
CA PHE A 230 6.11 24.50 7.97
C PHE A 230 5.00 25.46 7.56
N THR A 231 4.96 25.75 6.26
CA THR A 231 3.93 26.55 5.64
C THR A 231 3.16 25.70 4.64
N THR A 232 1.83 25.78 4.62
CA THR A 232 1.00 25.13 3.61
C THR A 232 -0.02 26.08 3.04
N THR A 233 -0.42 25.88 1.78
CA THR A 233 -1.53 26.65 1.21
C THR A 233 -2.84 25.87 1.29
N GLU A 234 -3.96 26.57 1.21
CA GLU A 234 -5.31 26.03 1.17
C GLU A 234 -6.10 26.79 0.10
N PHE A 235 -6.65 26.07 -0.86
CA PHE A 235 -7.47 26.61 -1.93
C PHE A 235 -8.94 26.31 -1.67
N ILE A 236 -9.76 27.36 -1.62
CA ILE A 236 -11.20 27.27 -1.45
C ILE A 236 -11.85 27.73 -2.76
N SER A 237 -12.74 26.90 -3.30
CA SER A 237 -13.52 27.19 -4.50
C SER A 237 -15.00 27.06 -4.23
N ILE A 238 -15.75 28.14 -4.48
CA ILE A 238 -17.21 28.19 -4.39
C ILE A 238 -17.70 28.69 -5.75
N VAL A 239 -18.35 27.82 -6.51
CA VAL A 239 -18.82 28.15 -7.86
C VAL A 239 -20.28 27.76 -8.00
N ALA A 240 -21.08 28.66 -8.60
CA ALA A 240 -22.51 28.45 -8.75
C ALA A 240 -22.80 27.23 -9.62
N LEU A 241 -23.76 26.41 -9.19
CA LEU A 241 -24.02 25.11 -9.78
C LEU A 241 -24.54 25.22 -11.22
N ASP A 242 -25.26 26.30 -11.53
CA ASP A 242 -25.75 26.63 -12.87
C ASP A 242 -24.64 27.00 -13.87
N GLN A 243 -23.42 27.28 -13.40
CA GLN A 243 -22.24 27.45 -14.25
C GLN A 243 -21.45 26.15 -14.45
N LEU A 244 -21.65 25.16 -13.57
CA LEU A 244 -20.87 23.92 -13.54
C LEU A 244 -21.63 22.74 -14.14
N ALA A 245 -22.89 22.55 -13.74
CA ALA A 245 -23.72 21.43 -14.12
C ALA A 245 -24.27 21.63 -15.54
N SER A 246 -24.31 20.55 -16.32
CA SER A 246 -24.86 20.62 -17.68
C SER A 246 -26.39 20.56 -17.62
N GLU A 247 -27.07 21.49 -18.30
CA GLU A 247 -28.54 21.52 -18.35
C GLU A 247 -29.16 20.25 -18.96
N ASP A 248 -28.43 19.58 -19.86
CA ASP A 248 -28.87 18.38 -20.58
C ASP A 248 -28.42 17.06 -19.91
N TYR A 249 -27.71 17.12 -18.77
CA TYR A 249 -27.22 15.91 -18.09
C TYR A 249 -28.37 15.01 -17.63
N GLN A 250 -28.21 13.71 -17.86
CA GLN A 250 -29.17 12.68 -17.44
C GLN A 250 -28.60 11.86 -16.28
N PRO A 251 -29.15 12.02 -15.05
CA PRO A 251 -28.77 11.21 -13.90
C PRO A 251 -29.05 9.72 -14.14
N ILE A 252 -28.15 8.87 -13.66
CA ILE A 252 -28.30 7.41 -13.74
C ILE A 252 -28.48 6.88 -12.31
N PRO A 253 -29.70 6.46 -11.93
CA PRO A 253 -29.92 5.72 -10.70
C PRO A 253 -29.06 4.44 -10.73
N TYR A 254 -28.33 4.18 -9.66
CA TYR A 254 -27.32 3.14 -9.63
C TYR A 254 -27.60 2.17 -8.49
N SER A 255 -27.99 0.95 -8.84
CA SER A 255 -28.40 -0.06 -7.85
C SER A 255 -27.19 -0.81 -7.26
N GLU A 256 -27.37 -1.46 -6.11
CA GLU A 256 -26.32 -2.31 -5.52
C GLU A 256 -25.92 -3.48 -6.45
N HIS A 257 -26.85 -4.02 -7.24
CA HIS A 257 -26.54 -5.08 -8.22
C HIS A 257 -25.62 -4.57 -9.34
N GLU A 258 -25.88 -3.36 -9.85
CA GLU A 258 -25.02 -2.71 -10.85
C GLU A 258 -23.66 -2.34 -10.25
N LYS A 259 -23.67 -1.81 -9.02
CA LYS A 259 -22.49 -1.47 -8.24
C LYS A 259 -21.56 -2.66 -7.97
N GLY A 260 -22.12 -3.87 -7.94
CA GLY A 260 -21.38 -5.11 -7.81
C GLY A 260 -20.82 -5.71 -9.08
N THR A 261 -21.18 -5.18 -10.26
CA THR A 261 -20.72 -5.71 -11.56
C THR A 261 -19.80 -4.74 -12.30
N PHE A 262 -20.17 -3.46 -12.34
CA PHE A 262 -19.36 -2.40 -12.96
C PHE A 262 -19.07 -1.35 -11.91
N GLY A 263 -17.79 -1.13 -11.58
CA GLY A 263 -17.37 -0.31 -10.45
C GLY A 263 -17.31 1.18 -10.75
N PHE A 264 -18.35 1.95 -10.41
CA PHE A 264 -18.34 3.42 -10.44
C PHE A 264 -18.47 4.02 -9.04
N PHE A 265 -17.87 5.19 -8.81
CA PHE A 265 -18.18 6.03 -7.65
C PHE A 265 -19.64 6.45 -7.69
N SER A 266 -20.20 6.74 -6.53
CA SER A 266 -21.61 7.11 -6.42
C SER A 266 -21.83 8.31 -5.53
N SER A 267 -22.82 9.13 -5.87
CA SER A 267 -23.36 10.17 -5.00
C SER A 267 -24.64 9.65 -4.36
N SER A 268 -24.65 9.50 -3.04
CA SER A 268 -25.79 8.96 -2.29
C SER A 268 -26.39 10.00 -1.36
N HIS A 269 -27.72 10.05 -1.30
CA HIS A 269 -28.47 10.95 -0.42
C HIS A 269 -29.53 10.18 0.35
N SER A 270 -29.48 10.28 1.68
CA SER A 270 -30.53 9.77 2.55
C SER A 270 -31.39 10.93 3.06
N TYR A 271 -32.70 10.76 2.99
CA TYR A 271 -33.67 11.67 3.59
C TYR A 271 -34.67 10.88 4.44
N ARG A 272 -35.41 11.57 5.31
CA ARG A 272 -36.41 10.90 6.15
C ARG A 272 -37.64 10.54 5.34
N ASP A 273 -38.39 9.54 5.79
CA ASP A 273 -39.68 9.24 5.18
C ASP A 273 -40.77 10.27 5.56
N ARG A 274 -41.98 10.13 4.99
CA ARG A 274 -43.14 11.01 5.34
C ARG A 274 -43.59 10.89 6.80
N THR A 275 -43.08 9.90 7.54
CA THR A 275 -43.33 9.70 8.98
C THR A 275 -42.14 10.11 9.85
N ASP A 276 -41.15 10.77 9.25
CA ASP A 276 -39.88 11.19 9.86
C ASP A 276 -38.99 10.03 10.32
N SER A 277 -39.22 8.81 9.82
CA SER A 277 -38.40 7.63 10.12
C SER A 277 -37.08 7.67 9.35
N GLU A 278 -36.00 7.29 10.03
CA GLU A 278 -34.67 7.10 9.47
C GLU A 278 -34.47 5.64 9.05
N GLY A 279 -33.59 5.39 8.06
CA GLY A 279 -33.10 4.05 7.74
C GLY A 279 -34.09 3.15 7.00
N VAL A 280 -35.10 3.71 6.32
CA VAL A 280 -36.00 2.95 5.44
C VAL A 280 -35.43 2.95 4.02
N ASP A 281 -35.16 1.78 3.44
CA ASP A 281 -34.47 1.55 2.15
C ASP A 281 -34.95 2.43 0.97
N GLY A 282 -36.18 2.94 1.03
CA GLY A 282 -36.77 3.74 -0.02
C GLY A 282 -36.38 5.21 -0.08
N TYR A 283 -35.60 5.69 0.88
CA TYR A 283 -35.25 7.11 1.02
C TYR A 283 -33.75 7.37 0.84
N VAL A 284 -33.01 6.37 0.34
CA VAL A 284 -31.64 6.53 -0.16
C VAL A 284 -31.67 6.61 -1.68
N ARG A 285 -31.10 7.68 -2.25
CA ARG A 285 -30.92 7.86 -3.69
C ARG A 285 -29.46 7.81 -4.02
N THR A 286 -29.08 6.82 -4.82
CA THR A 286 -27.71 6.61 -5.28
C THR A 286 -27.64 6.87 -6.78
N TYR A 287 -26.76 7.77 -7.19
CA TYR A 287 -26.48 8.05 -8.61
C TYR A 287 -25.06 7.65 -8.96
N LEU A 288 -24.88 7.13 -10.18
CA LEU A 288 -23.57 6.85 -10.75
C LEU A 288 -22.82 8.15 -11.04
N ASN A 289 -21.57 8.26 -10.62
CA ASN A 289 -20.74 9.43 -10.88
C ASN A 289 -20.07 9.32 -12.25
N ARG A 290 -20.37 10.24 -13.17
CA ARG A 290 -19.71 10.33 -14.49
C ARG A 290 -19.76 11.75 -15.04
N PHE A 291 -18.87 12.07 -15.99
CA PHE A 291 -19.02 13.29 -16.78
C PHE A 291 -20.25 13.20 -17.71
N ASN A 292 -20.76 14.34 -18.14
CA ASN A 292 -21.83 14.38 -19.15
C ASN A 292 -21.34 13.80 -20.50
N PRO A 293 -21.92 12.67 -20.98
CA PRO A 293 -21.53 12.05 -22.25
C PRO A 293 -21.88 12.91 -23.49
N ALA A 294 -22.72 13.94 -23.34
CA ALA A 294 -23.06 14.86 -24.44
C ALA A 294 -21.96 15.91 -24.72
N LYS A 295 -20.98 16.06 -23.82
CA LYS A 295 -19.82 16.94 -24.05
C LYS A 295 -19.02 16.41 -25.25
N SER A 296 -18.53 17.32 -26.09
CA SER A 296 -17.67 16.98 -27.23
C SER A 296 -16.25 16.63 -26.79
N GLU A 297 -15.73 17.37 -25.80
CA GLU A 297 -14.40 17.16 -25.23
C GLU A 297 -14.37 17.39 -23.70
N LEU A 298 -13.47 16.67 -23.01
CA LEU A 298 -13.05 16.92 -21.64
C LEU A 298 -11.66 17.56 -21.67
N VAL A 299 -11.60 18.86 -21.38
CA VAL A 299 -10.33 19.59 -21.33
C VAL A 299 -9.68 19.42 -19.96
N TYR A 300 -8.45 18.92 -19.94
CA TYR A 300 -7.57 18.85 -18.78
C TYR A 300 -6.40 19.83 -18.95
N TYR A 301 -6.24 20.69 -17.97
CA TYR A 301 -5.17 21.68 -17.95
C TYR A 301 -3.93 21.14 -17.22
N LEU A 302 -2.85 20.99 -17.97
CA LEU A 302 -1.54 20.61 -17.46
C LEU A 302 -0.90 21.79 -16.73
N SER A 303 -0.43 21.58 -15.50
CA SER A 303 0.32 22.59 -14.76
C SER A 303 1.51 23.11 -15.57
N ASN A 304 1.82 24.40 -15.43
CA ASN A 304 2.78 25.07 -16.32
C ASN A 304 4.20 24.45 -16.29
N ASN A 305 4.60 23.82 -15.18
CA ASN A 305 5.89 23.15 -15.03
C ASN A 305 6.06 21.89 -15.92
N PHE A 306 4.99 21.30 -16.48
CA PHE A 306 5.12 20.22 -17.49
C PHE A 306 5.95 20.66 -18.71
N TYR A 307 5.91 21.95 -19.07
CA TYR A 307 6.55 22.50 -20.26
C TYR A 307 7.99 22.94 -20.01
N GLU A 308 8.53 22.73 -18.80
CA GLU A 308 9.94 22.91 -18.51
C GLU A 308 10.77 21.77 -19.11
N ALA A 309 11.98 22.07 -19.60
CA ALA A 309 12.81 21.09 -20.31
C ALA A 309 13.09 19.81 -19.49
N LYS A 310 13.30 19.93 -18.17
CA LYS A 310 13.51 18.79 -17.26
C LYS A 310 12.31 17.85 -17.15
N ASN A 311 11.10 18.33 -17.43
CA ASN A 311 9.84 17.61 -17.27
C ASN A 311 9.28 17.05 -18.59
N LYS A 312 10.01 17.23 -19.70
CA LYS A 312 9.65 16.67 -21.01
C LYS A 312 9.31 15.17 -20.99
N PRO A 313 10.03 14.28 -20.27
CA PRO A 313 9.66 12.87 -20.16
C PRO A 313 8.23 12.64 -19.63
N PHE A 314 7.81 13.42 -18.64
CA PHE A 314 6.48 13.30 -18.03
C PHE A 314 5.39 13.97 -18.88
N LEU A 315 5.71 15.05 -19.60
CA LEU A 315 4.80 15.62 -20.59
C LEU A 315 4.54 14.64 -21.75
N ASP A 316 5.59 14.00 -22.26
CA ASP A 316 5.47 12.99 -23.31
C ASP A 316 4.66 11.78 -22.82
N ALA A 317 4.90 11.32 -21.58
CA ALA A 317 4.10 10.27 -20.94
C ALA A 317 2.61 10.64 -20.85
N ALA A 318 2.28 11.87 -20.41
CA ALA A 318 0.90 12.34 -20.31
C ALA A 318 0.18 12.37 -21.66
N ILE A 319 0.86 12.84 -22.70
CA ILE A 319 0.33 12.90 -24.06
C ILE A 319 0.12 11.48 -24.62
N GLU A 320 1.07 10.57 -24.40
CA GLU A 320 0.97 9.16 -24.81
C GLU A 320 -0.24 8.47 -24.15
N SER A 321 -0.39 8.58 -22.83
CA SER A 321 -1.52 8.00 -22.08
C SER A 321 -2.88 8.50 -22.60
N VAL A 322 -3.05 9.82 -22.75
CA VAL A 322 -4.32 10.38 -23.25
C VAL A 322 -4.59 10.00 -24.70
N THR A 323 -3.55 9.88 -25.53
CA THR A 323 -3.71 9.42 -26.92
C THR A 323 -4.17 7.97 -26.95
N ALA A 324 -3.55 7.10 -26.14
CA ALA A 324 -3.93 5.70 -26.02
C ALA A 324 -5.39 5.54 -25.59
N MET A 325 -5.82 6.29 -24.57
CA MET A 325 -7.20 6.30 -24.08
C MET A 325 -8.20 6.72 -25.16
N ASN A 326 -7.92 7.81 -25.88
CA ASN A 326 -8.83 8.29 -26.93
C ASN A 326 -8.99 7.27 -28.06
N ILE A 327 -7.90 6.59 -28.44
CA ILE A 327 -7.93 5.52 -29.44
C ILE A 327 -8.77 4.33 -28.95
N ALA A 328 -8.50 3.85 -27.74
CA ALA A 328 -9.24 2.75 -27.14
C ALA A 328 -10.73 3.09 -26.98
N ASN A 329 -11.04 4.27 -26.43
CA ASN A 329 -12.40 4.77 -26.27
C ASN A 329 -13.18 4.80 -27.60
N SER A 330 -12.58 5.39 -28.64
CA SER A 330 -13.20 5.46 -29.98
C SER A 330 -13.45 4.08 -30.56
N ARG A 331 -12.49 3.17 -30.42
CA ARG A 331 -12.54 1.81 -30.97
C ARG A 331 -13.57 0.92 -30.26
N TYR A 332 -13.66 1.03 -28.94
CA TYR A 332 -14.58 0.24 -28.12
C TYR A 332 -15.95 0.91 -27.93
N HIS A 333 -16.17 2.06 -28.58
CA HIS A 333 -17.43 2.82 -28.54
C HIS A 333 -17.93 3.05 -27.12
N THR A 334 -17.03 3.41 -26.19
CA THR A 334 -17.39 3.51 -24.77
C THR A 334 -18.36 4.67 -24.51
N GLY A 335 -18.37 5.69 -25.38
CA GLY A 335 -19.20 6.88 -25.24
C GLY A 335 -18.62 7.94 -24.31
N LEU A 336 -17.44 7.69 -23.71
CA LEU A 336 -16.66 8.71 -23.01
C LEU A 336 -16.31 9.85 -24.00
N PRO A 337 -16.44 11.14 -23.64
CA PRO A 337 -16.02 12.21 -24.52
C PRO A 337 -14.51 12.21 -24.77
N GLN A 338 -14.07 12.85 -25.86
CA GLN A 338 -12.65 12.93 -26.19
C GLN A 338 -11.90 13.74 -25.13
N ILE A 339 -10.77 13.22 -24.65
CA ILE A 339 -9.92 13.92 -23.69
C ILE A 339 -8.95 14.84 -24.45
N LYS A 340 -8.79 16.08 -23.99
CA LYS A 340 -7.90 17.07 -24.58
C LYS A 340 -7.00 17.68 -23.52
N LEU A 341 -5.71 17.76 -23.82
CA LEU A 341 -4.70 18.38 -22.94
C LEU A 341 -4.40 19.80 -23.40
N GLU A 342 -4.41 20.75 -22.46
CA GLU A 342 -4.00 22.14 -22.71
C GLU A 342 -3.05 22.63 -21.60
N GLN A 343 -2.26 23.67 -21.87
CA GLN A 343 -1.47 24.32 -20.83
C GLN A 343 -2.37 25.16 -19.92
N ALA A 344 -2.16 25.08 -18.60
CA ALA A 344 -2.99 25.79 -17.62
C ALA A 344 -3.00 27.31 -17.78
N GLY A 345 -1.84 27.93 -18.01
CA GLY A 345 -1.74 29.39 -18.07
C GLY A 345 -2.10 30.00 -16.72
N ASP A 346 -3.22 30.74 -16.67
CA ASP A 346 -3.77 31.41 -15.50
C ASP A 346 -4.74 30.54 -14.68
N LYS A 347 -5.15 29.38 -15.20
CA LYS A 347 -6.08 28.46 -14.53
C LYS A 347 -5.39 27.77 -13.37
N ARG A 348 -6.01 27.82 -12.20
CA ARG A 348 -5.41 27.34 -10.96
C ARG A 348 -5.89 25.95 -10.61
N HIS A 349 -4.95 25.13 -10.14
CA HIS A 349 -5.27 23.91 -9.42
C HIS A 349 -6.14 24.24 -8.20
N GLY A 350 -7.27 23.55 -8.02
CA GLY A 350 -8.22 23.84 -6.95
C GLY A 350 -9.54 24.47 -7.42
N ASP A 351 -9.56 25.05 -8.61
CA ASP A 351 -10.73 25.72 -9.17
C ASP A 351 -11.73 24.71 -9.77
N LEU A 352 -12.99 24.73 -9.29
CA LEU A 352 -14.05 23.83 -9.75
C LEU A 352 -14.45 24.02 -11.21
N ARG A 353 -14.02 25.09 -11.89
CA ARG A 353 -14.35 25.33 -13.30
C ARG A 353 -13.52 24.50 -14.27
N TYR A 354 -12.38 23.95 -13.82
CA TYR A 354 -11.37 23.36 -14.70
C TYR A 354 -10.97 21.98 -14.22
N ASN A 355 -10.80 21.03 -15.15
CA ASN A 355 -10.11 19.78 -14.85
C ASN A 355 -8.61 20.00 -14.93
N HIS A 356 -7.85 19.41 -14.02
CA HIS A 356 -6.41 19.66 -13.91
C HIS A 356 -5.60 18.37 -13.85
N ILE A 357 -4.43 18.37 -14.50
CA ILE A 357 -3.36 17.42 -14.21
C ILE A 357 -2.18 18.24 -13.71
N THR A 358 -1.82 18.04 -12.45
CA THR A 358 -0.76 18.78 -11.77
C THR A 358 0.45 17.89 -11.58
N LEU A 359 1.59 18.36 -12.09
CA LEU A 359 2.89 17.74 -11.86
C LEU A 359 3.53 18.28 -10.59
N PHE A 360 3.84 17.39 -9.66
CA PHE A 360 4.73 17.63 -8.54
C PHE A 360 6.10 17.07 -8.90
N ASP A 361 7.00 17.96 -9.30
CA ASP A 361 8.36 17.66 -9.75
C ASP A 361 9.43 17.89 -8.67
N GLU A 362 9.01 18.23 -7.46
CA GLU A 362 9.87 18.23 -6.27
C GLU A 362 9.64 16.96 -5.44
N PRO A 363 10.70 16.36 -4.86
CA PRO A 363 10.56 15.20 -4.00
C PRO A 363 9.74 15.58 -2.76
N LEU A 364 8.80 14.72 -2.37
CA LEU A 364 8.05 14.82 -1.13
C LEU A 364 8.29 13.57 -0.29
N ASP A 365 8.55 13.71 1.00
CA ASP A 365 8.86 12.58 1.89
C ASP A 365 7.58 11.81 2.31
N ASN A 366 6.51 11.87 1.52
CA ASN A 366 5.24 11.16 1.73
C ASN A 366 5.09 9.90 0.88
N GLY A 367 5.91 9.68 -0.15
CA GLY A 367 5.83 8.48 -1.00
C GLY A 367 4.58 8.38 -1.88
N LEU A 368 3.80 9.46 -2.06
CA LEU A 368 2.70 9.48 -3.04
C LEU A 368 3.23 9.38 -4.47
N ALA A 369 2.50 8.68 -5.33
CA ALA A 369 2.76 8.52 -6.76
C ALA A 369 1.67 9.18 -7.61
N GLY A 370 0.41 8.96 -7.25
CA GLY A 370 -0.78 9.46 -7.94
C GLY A 370 -1.93 9.76 -6.97
N TYR A 371 -2.80 10.69 -7.35
CA TYR A 371 -4.06 10.98 -6.67
C TYR A 371 -5.08 11.56 -7.65
N GLY A 372 -6.22 10.89 -7.82
CA GLY A 372 -7.23 11.18 -8.86
C GLY A 372 -8.63 11.53 -8.33
N PRO A 373 -8.82 12.61 -7.54
CA PRO A 373 -10.13 12.94 -7.01
C PRO A 373 -11.03 13.63 -8.05
N SER A 374 -12.34 13.45 -7.90
CA SER A 374 -13.35 14.17 -8.67
C SER A 374 -14.34 14.89 -7.77
N ALA A 375 -14.98 15.94 -8.30
CA ALA A 375 -16.06 16.66 -7.66
C ALA A 375 -17.34 16.40 -8.46
N ALA A 376 -18.24 15.61 -7.89
CA ALA A 376 -19.55 15.33 -8.45
C ALA A 376 -20.61 16.26 -7.85
N ASN A 377 -21.54 16.71 -8.68
CA ASN A 377 -22.80 17.31 -8.23
C ASN A 377 -23.56 16.25 -7.44
N PRO A 378 -23.73 16.44 -6.11
CA PRO A 378 -24.36 15.41 -5.30
C PRO A 378 -25.79 15.10 -5.79
N LEU A 379 -26.54 16.07 -6.33
CA LEU A 379 -27.94 15.88 -6.74
C LEU A 379 -28.11 14.91 -7.92
N THR A 380 -27.11 14.80 -8.79
CA THR A 380 -27.23 14.13 -10.09
C THR A 380 -26.17 13.06 -10.33
N GLY A 381 -25.05 13.10 -9.60
CA GLY A 381 -23.85 12.32 -9.90
C GLY A 381 -23.06 12.88 -11.10
N GLU A 382 -23.38 14.06 -11.63
CA GLU A 382 -22.56 14.65 -12.69
C GLU A 382 -21.20 15.06 -12.15
N ILE A 383 -20.11 14.51 -12.70
CA ILE A 383 -18.76 15.02 -12.44
C ILE A 383 -18.63 16.36 -13.16
N VAL A 384 -18.41 17.43 -12.38
CA VAL A 384 -18.28 18.80 -12.90
C VAL A 384 -16.82 19.26 -12.97
N SER A 385 -15.95 18.70 -12.12
CA SER A 385 -14.51 18.95 -12.10
C SER A 385 -13.79 17.70 -11.64
N ALA A 386 -12.59 17.46 -12.17
CA ALA A 386 -11.75 16.34 -11.77
C ALA A 386 -10.26 16.70 -11.84
N ARG A 387 -9.45 16.03 -11.03
CA ARG A 387 -8.04 16.39 -10.84
C ARG A 387 -7.17 15.15 -10.86
N VAL A 388 -5.96 15.29 -11.38
CA VAL A 388 -4.90 14.30 -11.17
C VAL A 388 -3.69 15.01 -10.62
N ASN A 389 -3.18 14.51 -9.51
CA ASN A 389 -1.93 14.93 -8.91
C ASN A 389 -0.88 13.83 -9.15
N GLN A 390 0.20 14.15 -9.86
CA GLN A 390 1.26 13.20 -10.23
C GLN A 390 2.59 13.59 -9.60
N TYR A 391 3.24 12.65 -8.91
CA TYR A 391 4.44 12.91 -8.11
C TYR A 391 5.70 12.32 -8.78
N SER A 392 6.13 12.96 -9.85
CA SER A 392 7.25 12.49 -10.70
C SER A 392 8.57 12.28 -9.94
N SER A 393 8.91 13.16 -8.99
CA SER A 393 10.12 13.03 -8.19
C SER A 393 10.06 11.84 -7.21
N ASN A 394 8.87 11.50 -6.70
CA ASN A 394 8.69 10.31 -5.87
C ASN A 394 8.77 9.04 -6.72
N LEU A 395 8.19 9.05 -7.93
CA LEU A 395 8.34 7.96 -8.90
C LEU A 395 9.81 7.73 -9.28
N LYS A 396 10.60 8.79 -9.47
CA LYS A 396 12.05 8.69 -9.74
C LYS A 396 12.82 8.07 -8.57
N GLN A 397 12.46 8.38 -7.32
CA GLN A 397 13.01 7.71 -6.15
C GLN A 397 12.62 6.22 -6.10
N GLY A 398 11.35 5.90 -6.42
CA GLY A 398 10.86 4.53 -6.52
C GLY A 398 11.55 3.72 -7.62
N ALA A 399 11.84 4.34 -8.77
CA ALA A 399 12.50 3.71 -9.91
C ALA A 399 13.88 3.14 -9.57
N VAL A 400 14.63 3.78 -8.67
CA VAL A 400 15.92 3.25 -8.18
C VAL A 400 15.71 1.94 -7.41
N ARG A 401 14.68 1.89 -6.55
CA ARG A 401 14.34 0.66 -5.80
C ARG A 401 13.86 -0.43 -6.74
N TYR A 402 13.02 -0.06 -7.72
CA TYR A 402 12.53 -0.95 -8.75
C TYR A 402 13.64 -1.57 -9.59
N TYR A 403 14.59 -0.76 -10.09
CA TYR A 403 15.70 -1.28 -10.88
C TYR A 403 16.53 -2.31 -10.12
N ARG A 404 16.74 -2.13 -8.80
CA ARG A 404 17.42 -3.16 -7.99
C ARG A 404 16.66 -4.48 -7.99
N GLN A 405 15.33 -4.43 -7.86
CA GLN A 405 14.50 -5.63 -7.94
C GLN A 405 14.55 -6.26 -9.35
N LEU A 406 14.40 -5.44 -10.39
CA LEU A 406 14.50 -5.87 -11.79
C LEU A 406 15.84 -6.54 -12.09
N MET A 407 16.95 -5.96 -11.62
CA MET A 407 18.30 -6.51 -11.75
C MET A 407 18.40 -7.88 -11.06
N LEU A 408 17.86 -8.01 -9.85
CA LEU A 408 17.84 -9.29 -9.14
C LEU A 408 17.03 -10.34 -9.91
N ASP A 409 15.87 -9.95 -10.43
CA ASP A 409 14.96 -10.84 -11.16
C ASP A 409 15.55 -11.29 -12.49
N TYR A 410 16.12 -10.35 -13.24
CA TYR A 410 16.87 -10.62 -14.46
C TYR A 410 18.01 -11.61 -14.20
N ASN A 411 18.86 -11.31 -13.21
CA ASN A 411 20.05 -12.11 -12.89
C ASN A 411 19.70 -13.51 -12.33
N ARG A 412 18.46 -13.69 -11.86
CA ARG A 412 17.91 -14.96 -11.38
C ARG A 412 17.13 -15.73 -12.44
N GLY A 413 17.01 -15.21 -13.67
CA GLY A 413 16.26 -15.89 -14.72
C GLY A 413 14.74 -15.76 -14.58
N LYS A 414 14.23 -14.75 -13.85
CA LYS A 414 12.79 -14.63 -13.53
C LYS A 414 11.97 -13.82 -14.54
N LEU A 415 12.58 -13.20 -15.56
CA LEU A 415 11.84 -12.40 -16.54
C LEU A 415 11.28 -13.25 -17.68
N ASP A 416 10.27 -12.73 -18.38
CA ASP A 416 9.76 -13.28 -19.63
C ASP A 416 10.82 -13.19 -20.73
N ALA A 417 11.17 -14.33 -21.33
CA ALA A 417 12.25 -14.42 -22.31
C ALA A 417 11.96 -13.63 -23.59
N ALA A 418 10.70 -13.61 -24.05
CA ALA A 418 10.34 -12.90 -25.28
C ALA A 418 10.51 -11.38 -25.11
N SER A 419 10.11 -10.84 -23.96
CA SER A 419 10.28 -9.42 -23.62
C SER A 419 11.76 -9.03 -23.57
N VAL A 420 12.59 -9.88 -22.97
CA VAL A 420 14.04 -9.64 -22.86
C VAL A 420 14.70 -9.68 -24.22
N GLU A 421 14.44 -10.71 -25.01
CA GLU A 421 14.99 -10.87 -26.36
C GLU A 421 14.63 -9.70 -27.27
N ALA A 422 13.38 -9.22 -27.20
CA ALA A 422 12.91 -8.10 -28.00
C ALA A 422 13.66 -6.79 -27.72
N LEU A 423 14.02 -6.54 -26.45
CA LEU A 423 14.66 -5.30 -26.03
C LEU A 423 16.20 -5.35 -26.04
N THR A 424 16.78 -6.53 -25.77
CA THR A 424 18.24 -6.72 -25.70
C THR A 424 18.85 -7.22 -27.00
N GLY A 425 18.05 -7.89 -27.86
CA GLY A 425 18.53 -8.54 -29.08
C GLY A 425 19.30 -9.85 -28.85
N VAL A 426 19.34 -10.37 -27.62
CA VAL A 426 20.08 -11.59 -27.25
C VAL A 426 19.19 -12.61 -26.55
N PRO A 427 19.36 -13.93 -26.81
CA PRO A 427 18.56 -14.97 -26.16
C PRO A 427 18.63 -14.91 -24.64
N TYR A 428 17.47 -15.00 -23.98
CA TYR A 428 17.39 -14.99 -22.51
C TYR A 428 17.09 -16.38 -21.97
N GLN A 429 17.99 -16.88 -21.12
CA GLN A 429 17.78 -18.17 -20.47
C GLN A 429 16.96 -17.96 -19.20
N GLN A 430 15.65 -18.09 -19.31
CA GLN A 430 14.76 -18.11 -18.16
C GLN A 430 15.19 -19.26 -17.24
N ALA A 431 15.37 -18.97 -15.94
CA ALA A 431 15.60 -20.01 -14.98
C ALA A 431 14.38 -20.92 -15.03
N VAL A 432 14.60 -22.23 -15.12
CA VAL A 432 13.53 -23.20 -14.95
C VAL A 432 13.12 -23.10 -13.48
N VAL A 433 12.28 -22.11 -13.15
CA VAL A 433 11.26 -22.29 -12.14
C VAL A 433 10.51 -23.48 -12.71
N LYS A 434 10.77 -24.69 -12.20
CA LYS A 434 9.83 -25.77 -12.45
C LYS A 434 8.52 -25.16 -11.99
N PRO A 435 7.54 -24.88 -12.88
CA PRO A 435 6.19 -24.85 -12.39
C PRO A 435 6.07 -26.20 -11.67
N ALA A 436 5.53 -26.23 -10.45
CA ALA A 436 4.97 -27.50 -9.99
C ALA A 436 4.16 -27.98 -11.19
N ALA A 437 4.61 -29.07 -11.83
CA ALA A 437 4.18 -29.38 -13.17
C ALA A 437 2.67 -29.30 -13.13
N SER A 438 2.07 -28.42 -13.93
CA SER A 438 0.69 -28.61 -14.29
C SER A 438 0.74 -29.87 -15.15
N THR A 439 0.85 -31.03 -14.49
CA THR A 439 0.25 -32.24 -14.98
C THR A 439 -1.10 -31.78 -15.44
N THR A 440 -1.39 -31.95 -16.72
CA THR A 440 -2.71 -31.73 -17.29
C THR A 440 -3.67 -32.67 -16.57
N LEU A 441 -4.05 -32.26 -15.36
CA LEU A 441 -5.04 -32.91 -14.53
C LEU A 441 -6.35 -32.63 -15.24
N GLN A 442 -7.11 -33.68 -15.49
CA GLN A 442 -8.39 -33.50 -16.12
C GLN A 442 -9.30 -32.74 -15.15
N ALA A 443 -9.76 -31.56 -15.58
CA ALA A 443 -10.81 -30.85 -14.88
C ALA A 443 -12.09 -31.69 -14.95
N VAL A 444 -12.62 -32.06 -13.79
CA VAL A 444 -13.91 -32.77 -13.68
C VAL A 444 -14.92 -31.85 -13.01
N PRO A 445 -16.21 -31.90 -13.39
CA PRO A 445 -17.26 -31.19 -12.66
C PRO A 445 -17.21 -31.64 -11.19
N ALA A 446 -17.03 -30.67 -10.29
CA ALA A 446 -17.03 -30.93 -8.86
C ALA A 446 -18.45 -31.30 -8.40
N ALA A 447 -18.56 -32.13 -7.36
CA ALA A 447 -19.84 -32.42 -6.70
C ALA A 447 -20.39 -31.20 -5.93
N LEU A 448 -19.52 -30.21 -5.67
CA LEU A 448 -19.85 -28.94 -5.06
C LEU A 448 -19.87 -27.86 -6.14
N ASP A 449 -21.05 -27.27 -6.34
CA ASP A 449 -21.21 -26.11 -7.21
C ASP A 449 -20.38 -24.94 -6.65
N LYS A 450 -19.79 -24.15 -7.56
CA LYS A 450 -19.13 -22.90 -7.15
C LYS A 450 -20.17 -22.00 -6.50
N PRO A 451 -19.91 -21.47 -5.29
CA PRO A 451 -20.81 -20.48 -4.71
C PRO A 451 -20.86 -19.26 -5.62
N ALA A 452 -22.05 -18.66 -5.75
CA ALA A 452 -22.17 -17.35 -6.37
C ALA A 452 -21.48 -16.32 -5.47
N ASP A 453 -20.80 -15.33 -6.06
CA ASP A 453 -20.18 -14.25 -5.29
C ASP A 453 -21.28 -13.49 -4.51
N VAL A 454 -21.32 -13.68 -3.20
CA VAL A 454 -22.30 -13.01 -2.32
C VAL A 454 -21.72 -11.66 -1.92
N MET A 455 -22.41 -10.59 -2.29
CA MET A 455 -22.09 -9.25 -1.82
C MET A 455 -22.49 -9.10 -0.35
N VAL A 456 -21.53 -8.83 0.51
CA VAL A 456 -21.78 -8.45 1.91
C VAL A 456 -21.50 -6.97 2.04
N ALA A 457 -22.44 -6.23 2.63
CA ALA A 457 -22.24 -4.83 2.95
C ALA A 457 -21.16 -4.71 4.04
N VAL A 458 -20.06 -4.04 3.73
CA VAL A 458 -18.98 -3.77 4.67
C VAL A 458 -19.15 -2.37 5.26
N THR A 459 -18.93 -2.24 6.56
CA THR A 459 -18.88 -0.96 7.25
C THR A 459 -17.67 -0.16 6.76
N PRO A 460 -17.78 1.18 6.58
CA PRO A 460 -16.64 2.02 6.22
C PRO A 460 -15.45 1.75 7.15
N ALA A 461 -14.25 1.71 6.60
CA ALA A 461 -13.05 1.55 7.41
C ALA A 461 -12.99 2.67 8.45
N ALA A 462 -12.76 2.29 9.71
CA ALA A 462 -12.50 3.26 10.75
C ALA A 462 -11.17 3.97 10.44
N LEU A 463 -11.14 5.27 10.68
CA LEU A 463 -9.95 6.07 10.42
C LEU A 463 -8.75 5.56 11.25
N PRO A 464 -7.55 5.39 10.65
CA PRO A 464 -6.38 4.89 11.36
C PRO A 464 -5.84 5.96 12.32
N LEU A 465 -5.99 5.75 13.62
CA LEU A 465 -5.38 6.58 14.66
C LEU A 465 -4.05 5.97 15.11
N LYS A 466 -2.99 6.78 15.19
CA LYS A 466 -1.72 6.32 15.72
C LYS A 466 -1.91 5.90 17.18
N PRO A 467 -1.53 4.67 17.57
CA PRO A 467 -1.80 4.17 18.91
C PRO A 467 -0.99 4.96 19.95
N ALA A 468 -1.65 5.33 21.05
CA ALA A 468 -1.01 6.04 22.17
C ALA A 468 0.07 5.17 22.84
N GLU A 469 -0.11 3.85 22.84
CA GLU A 469 0.88 2.88 23.31
C GLU A 469 1.60 2.22 22.12
N GLN A 470 2.93 2.19 22.15
CA GLN A 470 3.78 1.57 21.12
C GLN A 470 3.84 0.04 21.24
N GLN A 471 2.69 -0.62 21.38
CA GLN A 471 2.59 -2.08 21.35
C GLN A 471 2.77 -2.59 19.91
N PHE A 472 3.42 -3.75 19.76
CA PHE A 472 3.83 -4.25 18.43
C PHE A 472 2.64 -4.43 17.48
N ASN A 473 1.59 -5.13 17.94
CA ASN A 473 0.40 -5.37 17.13
C ASN A 473 -0.28 -4.04 16.75
N ALA A 474 -0.43 -3.11 17.70
CA ALA A 474 -1.06 -1.82 17.42
C ALA A 474 -0.27 -1.00 16.37
N LEU A 475 1.06 -1.10 16.35
CA LEU A 475 1.89 -0.47 15.32
C LEU A 475 1.74 -1.16 13.96
N ALA A 476 1.64 -2.49 13.93
CA ALA A 476 1.40 -3.24 12.69
C ALA A 476 0.01 -2.94 12.12
N ASP A 477 -1.03 -2.95 12.96
CA ASP A 477 -2.41 -2.64 12.59
C ASP A 477 -2.54 -1.19 12.08
N PHE A 478 -1.80 -0.25 12.69
CA PHE A 478 -1.77 1.14 12.24
C PHE A 478 -1.11 1.33 10.86
N ASP A 479 -0.02 0.61 10.59
CA ASP A 479 0.66 0.65 9.28
C ASP A 479 -0.25 0.09 8.17
N GLU A 480 -0.94 -1.03 8.45
CA GLU A 480 -1.91 -1.63 7.53
C GLU A 480 -3.10 -0.70 7.28
N ALA A 481 -3.77 -0.25 8.34
CA ALA A 481 -4.93 0.64 8.23
C ALA A 481 -4.58 1.99 7.57
N SER A 482 -3.34 2.47 7.72
CA SER A 482 -2.87 3.65 6.99
C SER A 482 -2.81 3.41 5.49
N ARG A 483 -2.31 2.26 5.02
CA ARG A 483 -2.23 1.94 3.59
C ARG A 483 -3.62 1.69 2.99
N ASP A 484 -4.49 1.03 3.74
CA ASP A 484 -5.88 0.80 3.33
C ASP A 484 -6.64 2.10 3.13
N TYR A 485 -6.49 3.03 4.09
CA TYR A 485 -7.06 4.37 3.98
C TYR A 485 -6.59 5.09 2.71
N TRP A 486 -5.32 4.96 2.32
CA TRP A 486 -4.80 5.62 1.11
C TRP A 486 -5.50 5.08 -0.13
N SER A 487 -5.57 3.75 -0.25
CA SER A 487 -6.25 3.10 -1.35
C SER A 487 -7.72 3.54 -1.43
N GLU A 488 -8.44 3.53 -0.32
CA GLU A 488 -9.86 3.90 -0.25
C GLU A 488 -10.15 5.35 -0.67
N HIS A 489 -9.14 6.23 -0.58
CA HIS A 489 -9.26 7.65 -0.91
C HIS A 489 -8.47 8.01 -2.19
N THR A 490 -8.34 7.05 -3.12
CA THR A 490 -7.69 7.21 -4.43
C THR A 490 -6.25 7.71 -4.35
N LEU A 491 -5.54 7.45 -3.26
CA LEU A 491 -4.14 7.84 -3.06
C LEU A 491 -3.23 6.64 -3.34
N MET A 492 -2.47 6.72 -4.43
CA MET A 492 -1.52 5.67 -4.80
C MET A 492 -0.14 5.95 -4.22
N HIS A 493 0.42 4.98 -3.50
CA HIS A 493 1.80 5.02 -2.99
C HIS A 493 2.80 4.44 -4.00
N VAL A 494 4.04 4.95 -4.04
CA VAL A 494 5.10 4.49 -4.97
C VAL A 494 5.41 2.99 -4.86
N ASP A 495 5.24 2.40 -3.67
CA ASP A 495 5.48 0.96 -3.47
C ASP A 495 4.38 0.07 -4.07
N ILE A 496 3.21 0.66 -4.41
CA ILE A 496 2.16 0.00 -5.19
C ILE A 496 2.53 0.05 -6.68
N VAL A 497 3.07 1.17 -7.15
CA VAL A 497 3.50 1.36 -8.54
C VAL A 497 4.64 0.40 -8.91
N PHE A 498 5.62 0.25 -8.02
CA PHE A 498 6.78 -0.63 -8.23
C PHE A 498 6.68 -1.93 -7.43
N ALA A 499 5.46 -2.50 -7.35
CA ALA A 499 5.23 -3.73 -6.61
C ALA A 499 6.14 -4.87 -7.10
N ALA A 500 6.64 -5.67 -6.16
CA ALA A 500 7.45 -6.85 -6.42
C ALA A 500 6.61 -8.14 -6.26
N GLY A 501 6.96 -9.17 -7.02
CA GLY A 501 6.26 -10.46 -7.01
C GLY A 501 5.77 -10.88 -8.41
N GLY A 502 5.03 -11.98 -8.47
CA GLY A 502 4.38 -12.46 -9.69
C GLY A 502 5.29 -13.22 -10.67
N GLN A 503 4.65 -13.95 -11.57
CA GLN A 503 5.31 -14.85 -12.54
C GLN A 503 5.58 -14.17 -13.89
N GLN A 504 4.82 -13.12 -14.24
CA GLN A 504 5.02 -12.38 -15.48
C GLN A 504 5.75 -11.06 -15.16
N ARG A 505 7.07 -11.06 -15.40
CA ARG A 505 7.95 -9.91 -15.17
C ARG A 505 8.65 -9.60 -16.47
N MET A 506 8.62 -8.34 -16.90
CA MET A 506 9.19 -7.93 -18.18
C MET A 506 10.24 -6.85 -17.99
N LEU A 507 11.12 -6.68 -18.98
CA LEU A 507 11.94 -5.48 -19.07
C LEU A 507 11.07 -4.29 -19.49
N PRO A 508 11.14 -3.15 -18.79
CA PRO A 508 10.43 -1.94 -19.20
C PRO A 508 11.06 -1.34 -20.46
N ALA A 509 10.23 -0.86 -21.38
CA ALA A 509 10.68 -0.26 -22.64
C ALA A 509 10.98 1.25 -22.53
N GLY A 510 10.35 1.94 -21.58
CA GLY A 510 10.27 3.41 -21.53
C GLY A 510 9.06 3.95 -22.30
N VAL A 511 9.01 5.27 -22.48
CA VAL A 511 7.91 5.99 -23.17
C VAL A 511 8.44 6.90 -24.26
N ARG A 512 7.77 6.95 -25.41
CA ARG A 512 8.10 7.81 -26.55
C ARG A 512 9.61 7.89 -26.88
N ASP A 513 10.21 9.09 -26.73
CA ASP A 513 11.62 9.38 -27.02
C ASP A 513 12.54 9.07 -25.81
N HIS A 514 11.99 8.58 -24.71
CA HIS A 514 12.68 8.28 -23.44
C HIS A 514 12.74 6.77 -23.21
N LYS A 515 13.18 6.05 -24.24
CA LYS A 515 13.35 4.59 -24.21
C LYS A 515 14.55 4.18 -23.36
N ILE A 516 14.45 3.01 -22.76
CA ILE A 516 15.58 2.40 -22.05
C ILE A 516 16.43 1.64 -23.06
N ASP A 517 17.67 2.08 -23.25
CA ASP A 517 18.64 1.40 -24.12
C ASP A 517 19.26 0.19 -23.41
N TRP A 518 18.57 -0.94 -23.47
CA TRP A 518 19.06 -2.21 -22.92
C TRP A 518 20.30 -2.76 -23.65
N GLN A 519 20.71 -2.18 -24.78
CA GLN A 519 21.95 -2.54 -25.48
C GLN A 519 23.15 -1.72 -24.99
N ASN A 520 22.94 -0.73 -24.11
CA ASN A 520 24.03 0.02 -23.51
C ASN A 520 24.90 -0.89 -22.63
N ALA A 521 26.17 -1.07 -23.03
CA ALA A 521 27.14 -1.92 -22.34
C ALA A 521 27.34 -1.56 -20.86
N GLU A 522 27.14 -0.30 -20.43
CA GLU A 522 27.28 0.10 -19.02
C GLU A 522 26.24 -0.56 -18.09
N LEU A 523 25.08 -1.01 -18.60
CA LEU A 523 24.07 -1.73 -17.83
C LEU A 523 24.50 -3.16 -17.46
N TRP A 524 25.56 -3.66 -18.10
CA TRP A 524 25.96 -5.06 -18.05
C TRP A 524 27.32 -5.22 -17.38
N VAL A 525 27.43 -6.22 -16.52
CA VAL A 525 28.72 -6.59 -15.91
C VAL A 525 29.72 -6.92 -17.03
N ASN A 526 30.88 -6.28 -16.99
CA ASN A 526 31.95 -6.36 -18.01
C ASN A 526 31.57 -5.86 -19.42
N GLY A 527 30.41 -5.24 -19.61
CA GLY A 527 29.93 -4.81 -20.93
C GLY A 527 29.31 -5.93 -21.76
N ASP A 528 29.07 -7.11 -21.18
CA ASP A 528 28.53 -8.28 -21.87
C ASP A 528 26.99 -8.18 -21.96
N VAL A 529 26.47 -7.58 -23.04
CA VAL A 529 25.01 -7.47 -23.29
C VAL A 529 24.37 -8.87 -23.27
N GLY A 530 23.33 -9.04 -22.44
CA GLY A 530 22.70 -10.34 -22.18
C GLY A 530 23.28 -11.13 -21.00
N GLY A 531 24.41 -10.69 -20.45
CA GLY A 531 25.09 -11.30 -19.31
C GLY A 531 24.37 -11.09 -17.99
N LYS A 532 24.98 -10.38 -17.04
CA LYS A 532 24.34 -9.98 -15.77
C LYS A 532 24.13 -8.48 -15.73
N LEU A 533 22.96 -8.03 -15.27
CA LEU A 533 22.72 -6.62 -15.01
C LEU A 533 23.58 -6.14 -13.83
N GLN A 534 24.13 -4.94 -13.99
CA GLN A 534 25.01 -4.26 -13.05
C GLN A 534 24.21 -3.53 -11.97
N ALA A 535 24.74 -3.50 -10.75
CA ALA A 535 24.18 -2.71 -9.65
C ALA A 535 24.08 -1.23 -10.05
N PHE A 536 22.96 -0.58 -9.69
CA PHE A 536 22.63 0.79 -10.08
C PHE A 536 23.77 1.78 -9.76
N GLU A 537 24.45 1.53 -8.65
CA GLU A 537 25.54 2.35 -8.11
C GLU A 537 26.81 2.32 -8.92
N LYS A 538 27.00 1.25 -9.70
CA LYS A 538 28.17 1.08 -10.55
C LYS A 538 27.95 1.72 -11.94
N LEU A 539 26.76 2.22 -12.23
CA LEU A 539 26.45 2.95 -13.47
C LEU A 539 26.99 4.38 -13.39
N SER A 540 27.31 5.00 -14.52
CA SER A 540 27.65 6.42 -14.58
C SER A 540 26.49 7.30 -14.10
N LEU A 541 26.77 8.49 -13.55
CA LEU A 541 25.73 9.39 -13.01
C LEU A 541 24.70 9.78 -14.09
N ASP A 542 25.15 10.00 -15.33
CA ASP A 542 24.27 10.33 -16.45
C ASP A 542 23.34 9.14 -16.80
N LEU A 543 23.86 7.91 -16.74
CA LEU A 543 23.04 6.71 -16.93
C LEU A 543 22.07 6.47 -15.77
N GLN A 544 22.50 6.72 -14.52
CA GLN A 544 21.61 6.66 -13.36
C GLN A 544 20.44 7.63 -13.49
N ASP A 545 20.71 8.88 -13.89
CA ASP A 545 19.69 9.91 -14.05
C ASP A 545 18.73 9.58 -15.20
N SER A 546 19.26 9.24 -16.38
CA SER A 546 18.45 8.92 -17.55
C SER A 546 17.62 7.64 -17.37
N LEU A 547 18.20 6.57 -16.82
CA LEU A 547 17.50 5.31 -16.54
C LEU A 547 16.37 5.50 -15.52
N SER A 548 16.66 6.14 -14.38
CA SER A 548 15.64 6.39 -13.35
C SER A 548 14.51 7.29 -13.85
N THR A 549 14.84 8.26 -14.71
CA THR A 549 13.86 9.15 -15.34
C THR A 549 12.97 8.39 -16.35
N ALA A 550 13.56 7.55 -17.20
CA ALA A 550 12.80 6.75 -18.17
C ALA A 550 11.85 5.75 -17.47
N LEU A 551 12.34 5.05 -16.44
CA LEU A 551 11.53 4.17 -15.60
C LEU A 551 10.39 4.93 -14.91
N ALA A 552 10.68 6.10 -14.35
CA ALA A 552 9.67 6.93 -13.70
C ALA A 552 8.63 7.48 -14.70
N ALA A 553 9.03 7.83 -15.92
CA ALA A 553 8.12 8.32 -16.95
C ALA A 553 7.15 7.24 -17.44
N GLN A 554 7.60 5.99 -17.56
CA GLN A 554 6.70 4.87 -17.89
C GLN A 554 5.76 4.55 -16.73
N ALA A 555 6.27 4.52 -15.50
CA ALA A 555 5.45 4.35 -14.29
C ALA A 555 4.39 5.47 -14.16
N PHE A 556 4.78 6.71 -14.45
CA PHE A 556 3.90 7.87 -14.50
C PHE A 556 2.75 7.67 -15.49
N ALA A 557 2.99 7.12 -16.68
CA ALA A 557 1.95 6.86 -17.67
C ALA A 557 0.92 5.83 -17.17
N GLY A 558 1.38 4.76 -16.51
CA GLY A 558 0.51 3.76 -15.89
C GLY A 558 -0.32 4.33 -14.75
N THR A 559 0.32 5.09 -13.84
CA THR A 559 -0.34 5.79 -12.73
C THR A 559 -1.36 6.80 -13.25
N LEU A 560 -1.00 7.64 -14.22
CA LEU A 560 -1.92 8.62 -14.82
C LEU A 560 -3.15 7.95 -15.43
N THR A 561 -2.97 6.78 -16.05
CA THR A 561 -4.08 6.03 -16.63
C THR A 561 -5.08 5.57 -15.58
N HIS A 562 -4.55 5.06 -14.46
CA HIS A 562 -5.35 4.70 -13.30
C HIS A 562 -6.08 5.90 -12.68
N GLU A 563 -5.37 7.00 -12.41
CA GLU A 563 -6.00 8.19 -11.80
C GLU A 563 -7.04 8.86 -12.70
N LEU A 564 -6.85 8.82 -14.03
CA LEU A 564 -7.86 9.26 -14.98
C LEU A 564 -9.08 8.33 -14.98
N GLY A 565 -8.91 7.04 -14.75
CA GLY A 565 -10.01 6.11 -14.51
C GLY A 565 -10.91 6.57 -13.36
N HIS A 566 -10.33 6.95 -12.22
CA HIS A 566 -11.08 7.54 -11.10
C HIS A 566 -11.82 8.83 -11.49
N ASN A 567 -11.16 9.71 -12.24
CA ASN A 567 -11.80 10.93 -12.73
C ASN A 567 -12.97 10.67 -13.69
N PHE A 568 -12.94 9.57 -14.45
CA PHE A 568 -14.06 9.16 -15.30
C PHE A 568 -15.17 8.45 -14.53
N GLY A 569 -14.97 8.26 -13.22
CA GLY A 569 -15.93 7.69 -12.29
C GLY A 569 -15.63 6.26 -11.86
N LEU A 570 -14.56 5.62 -12.36
CA LEU A 570 -14.26 4.21 -12.05
C LEU A 570 -13.73 4.05 -10.62
N ARG A 571 -14.18 3.00 -9.93
CA ARG A 571 -13.57 2.50 -8.68
C ARG A 571 -12.48 1.48 -8.99
N HIS A 572 -11.74 1.09 -7.96
CA HIS A 572 -10.81 -0.03 -8.06
C HIS A 572 -11.52 -1.32 -8.51
N ASN A 573 -10.81 -2.13 -9.28
CA ASN A 573 -11.18 -3.52 -9.54
C ASN A 573 -9.98 -4.44 -9.29
N PHE A 574 -9.83 -4.90 -8.04
CA PHE A 574 -8.82 -5.85 -7.57
C PHE A 574 -9.05 -7.29 -8.04
N ALA A 575 -10.08 -7.55 -8.86
CA ALA A 575 -10.26 -8.84 -9.50
C ALA A 575 -9.61 -8.91 -10.90
N GLY A 576 -8.88 -7.87 -11.32
CA GLY A 576 -8.30 -7.78 -12.67
C GLY A 576 -7.42 -8.98 -13.03
N SER A 577 -6.55 -9.42 -12.12
CA SER A 577 -5.63 -10.55 -12.38
C SER A 577 -6.30 -11.95 -12.35
N ARG A 578 -7.48 -12.08 -11.73
CA ARG A 578 -8.25 -13.34 -11.68
C ARG A 578 -9.27 -13.48 -12.80
N ASP A 579 -9.59 -12.38 -13.47
CA ASP A 579 -10.55 -12.32 -14.56
C ASP A 579 -9.92 -12.72 -15.91
N GLY A 580 -9.22 -13.87 -15.93
CA GLY A 580 -8.44 -14.32 -17.09
C GLY A 580 -9.26 -14.56 -18.36
N ASP A 581 -10.58 -14.75 -18.23
CA ASP A 581 -11.51 -14.88 -19.37
C ASP A 581 -11.79 -13.53 -20.07
N ASN A 582 -11.41 -12.41 -19.44
CA ASN A 582 -11.64 -11.05 -19.93
C ASN A 582 -10.33 -10.26 -20.11
N THR A 583 -9.28 -10.91 -20.61
CA THR A 583 -8.06 -10.23 -21.09
C THR A 583 -8.08 -10.05 -22.61
N PHE A 584 -7.26 -9.15 -23.15
CA PHE A 584 -7.16 -8.97 -24.60
C PHE A 584 -6.63 -10.24 -25.26
N ASN A 585 -7.32 -10.70 -26.31
CA ASN A 585 -6.80 -11.76 -27.16
C ASN A 585 -5.75 -11.20 -28.15
N GLN A 586 -4.99 -12.09 -28.79
CA GLN A 586 -3.92 -11.71 -29.71
C GLN A 586 -4.38 -10.78 -30.85
N GLN A 587 -5.56 -11.02 -31.41
CA GLN A 587 -6.09 -10.21 -32.51
C GLN A 587 -6.47 -8.80 -32.04
N GLU A 588 -7.08 -8.68 -30.86
CA GLU A 588 -7.39 -7.39 -30.25
C GLU A 588 -6.11 -6.58 -29.98
N MET A 589 -5.10 -7.24 -29.40
CA MET A 589 -3.81 -6.64 -29.15
C MET A 589 -3.13 -6.15 -30.44
N GLU A 590 -3.04 -7.00 -31.46
CA GLU A 590 -2.46 -6.64 -32.76
C GLU A 590 -3.17 -5.42 -33.36
N THR A 591 -4.50 -5.36 -33.25
CA THR A 591 -5.26 -4.26 -33.84
C THR A 591 -5.11 -2.96 -33.07
N LEU A 592 -5.08 -2.99 -31.73
CA LEU A 592 -4.78 -1.81 -30.92
C LEU A 592 -3.35 -1.33 -31.17
N ASN A 593 -2.38 -2.24 -31.21
CA ASN A 593 -0.98 -1.93 -31.48
C ASN A 593 -0.79 -1.27 -32.86
N GLN A 594 -1.54 -1.72 -33.88
CA GLN A 594 -1.56 -1.08 -35.20
C GLN A 594 -2.17 0.32 -35.16
N ALA A 595 -3.24 0.52 -34.38
CA ALA A 595 -3.86 1.83 -34.21
C ALA A 595 -2.92 2.82 -33.51
N PHE A 596 -2.23 2.39 -32.46
CA PHE A 596 -1.20 3.18 -31.78
C PHE A 596 -0.06 3.55 -32.73
N ALA A 597 0.46 2.57 -33.49
CA ALA A 597 1.47 2.83 -34.51
C ALA A 597 1.01 3.85 -35.56
N GLY A 598 -0.24 3.73 -36.02
CA GLY A 598 -0.86 4.68 -36.96
C GLY A 598 -1.01 6.10 -36.40
N ALA A 599 -1.11 6.24 -35.07
CA ALA A 599 -1.13 7.52 -34.37
C ALA A 599 0.28 8.04 -33.99
N GLY A 600 1.36 7.35 -34.40
CA GLY A 600 2.74 7.74 -34.13
C GLY A 600 3.36 7.12 -32.87
N TYR A 601 2.73 6.11 -32.28
CA TYR A 601 3.19 5.41 -31.06
C TYR A 601 3.41 3.91 -31.33
N PRO A 602 4.41 3.53 -32.15
CA PRO A 602 4.61 2.13 -32.57
C PRO A 602 5.08 1.20 -31.45
N ASP A 603 5.68 1.75 -30.40
CA ASP A 603 6.22 1.03 -29.26
C ASP A 603 5.22 0.89 -28.10
N LEU A 604 4.12 1.65 -28.14
CA LEU A 604 3.02 1.49 -27.18
C LEU A 604 2.33 0.15 -27.46
N LYS A 605 2.27 -0.70 -26.44
CA LYS A 605 1.64 -2.03 -26.50
C LYS A 605 0.61 -2.18 -25.39
N VAL A 606 -0.50 -2.85 -25.70
CA VAL A 606 -1.44 -3.34 -24.68
C VAL A 606 -0.89 -4.60 -24.00
N ASN A 607 -1.37 -4.85 -22.77
CA ASN A 607 -1.06 -6.05 -22.00
C ASN A 607 -2.24 -7.06 -22.10
N ALA A 608 -1.98 -8.36 -21.88
CA ALA A 608 -3.01 -9.40 -21.81
C ALA A 608 -3.02 -10.13 -20.44
N GLU A 609 -2.35 -9.59 -19.44
CA GLU A 609 -2.15 -10.21 -18.13
C GLU A 609 -3.31 -10.03 -17.15
N PHE A 610 -4.12 -8.98 -17.29
CA PHE A 610 -5.19 -8.63 -16.36
C PHE A 610 -6.31 -7.89 -17.09
N SER A 611 -7.53 -7.92 -16.55
CA SER A 611 -8.70 -7.33 -17.20
C SER A 611 -8.91 -5.84 -16.91
N SER A 612 -8.25 -5.29 -15.88
CA SER A 612 -8.50 -3.95 -15.34
C SER A 612 -7.23 -3.22 -14.90
N GLN A 613 -6.98 -2.04 -15.45
CA GLN A 613 -5.96 -1.09 -15.01
C GLN A 613 -6.32 -0.47 -13.64
N MET A 614 -7.59 -0.54 -13.24
CA MET A 614 -8.05 -0.17 -11.90
C MET A 614 -7.68 -1.21 -10.82
N ASP A 615 -7.01 -2.31 -11.19
CA ASP A 615 -6.33 -3.22 -10.25
C ASP A 615 -5.00 -2.60 -9.76
N TYR A 616 -4.42 -3.08 -8.67
CA TYR A 616 -3.01 -2.84 -8.34
C TYR A 616 -2.09 -4.00 -8.71
N ASN A 617 -2.17 -4.41 -9.98
CA ASN A 617 -1.31 -5.45 -10.54
C ASN A 617 0.20 -5.11 -10.47
N VAL A 618 1.06 -6.12 -10.60
CA VAL A 618 2.52 -5.95 -10.58
C VAL A 618 3.11 -5.39 -11.86
N ASN A 619 2.42 -5.51 -13.00
CA ASN A 619 2.89 -4.98 -14.28
C ASN A 619 2.31 -3.59 -14.55
N ARG A 620 2.61 -2.65 -13.64
CA ARG A 620 2.16 -1.24 -13.72
C ARG A 620 2.74 -0.44 -14.87
N PHE A 621 3.59 -1.06 -15.68
CA PHE A 621 4.07 -0.52 -16.94
C PHE A 621 3.07 -0.69 -18.08
N ALA A 622 1.96 -1.39 -17.86
CA ALA A 622 0.77 -1.25 -18.67
C ALA A 622 0.21 0.17 -18.53
N THR A 623 0.11 0.87 -19.67
CA THR A 623 -0.26 2.29 -19.75
C THR A 623 -1.62 2.50 -20.41
N THR A 624 -2.39 1.42 -20.62
CA THR A 624 -3.69 1.42 -21.31
C THR A 624 -4.82 1.00 -20.38
N PHE A 625 -6.05 1.37 -20.72
CA PHE A 625 -7.22 0.72 -20.16
C PHE A 625 -7.36 -0.68 -20.72
N GLU A 626 -7.78 -1.60 -19.85
CA GLU A 626 -7.93 -3.02 -20.15
C GLU A 626 -9.41 -3.37 -20.43
N PRO A 627 -9.74 -4.60 -20.89
CA PRO A 627 -11.09 -4.91 -21.38
C PRO A 627 -12.22 -4.61 -20.41
N TYR A 628 -12.05 -4.88 -19.11
CA TYR A 628 -13.05 -4.56 -18.11
C TYR A 628 -13.23 -3.04 -17.96
N ASP A 629 -12.16 -2.26 -17.95
CA ASP A 629 -12.25 -0.80 -17.84
C ASP A 629 -13.04 -0.21 -19.02
N LEU A 630 -12.78 -0.71 -20.23
CA LEU A 630 -13.47 -0.29 -21.45
C LEU A 630 -14.94 -0.71 -21.43
N ALA A 631 -15.25 -1.92 -20.93
CA ALA A 631 -16.62 -2.38 -20.72
C ALA A 631 -17.35 -1.55 -19.65
N ALA A 632 -16.68 -1.21 -18.54
CA ALA A 632 -17.20 -0.35 -17.50
C ALA A 632 -17.45 1.07 -18.02
N LEU A 633 -16.52 1.65 -18.79
CA LEU A 633 -16.74 2.94 -19.44
C LEU A 633 -17.93 2.89 -20.41
N ARG A 634 -18.10 1.80 -21.17
CA ARG A 634 -19.27 1.63 -22.04
C ARG A 634 -20.57 1.52 -21.26
N PHE A 635 -20.57 0.74 -20.18
CA PHE A 635 -21.68 0.69 -19.22
C PHE A 635 -21.97 2.10 -18.69
N GLY A 636 -20.96 2.84 -18.26
CA GLY A 636 -21.08 4.14 -17.63
C GLY A 636 -21.52 5.23 -18.59
N TYR A 637 -20.99 5.31 -19.81
CA TYR A 637 -21.18 6.44 -20.72
C TYR A 637 -22.15 6.14 -21.87
N ALA A 638 -21.91 5.07 -22.65
CA ALA A 638 -22.82 4.67 -23.74
C ALA A 638 -24.15 4.07 -23.24
N ARG A 639 -24.18 3.56 -21.99
CA ARG A 639 -25.31 2.81 -21.39
C ARG A 639 -25.64 1.56 -22.20
N GLU A 640 -24.62 0.76 -22.48
CA GLU A 640 -24.72 -0.51 -23.20
C GLU A 640 -23.84 -1.58 -22.53
N VAL A 641 -24.27 -2.84 -22.63
CA VAL A 641 -23.54 -4.01 -22.10
C VAL A 641 -23.46 -5.12 -23.16
N GLU A 642 -22.42 -5.94 -23.07
CA GLU A 642 -22.17 -7.05 -23.99
C GLU A 642 -22.93 -8.31 -23.54
N ALA A 643 -23.64 -8.94 -24.47
CA ALA A 643 -24.19 -10.27 -24.32
C ALA A 643 -23.12 -11.34 -24.61
N ASP A 644 -23.31 -12.57 -24.15
CA ASP A 644 -22.34 -13.67 -24.32
C ASP A 644 -22.08 -14.07 -25.78
N ASN A 645 -22.98 -13.67 -26.68
CA ASN A 645 -22.86 -13.83 -28.11
C ASN A 645 -22.10 -12.68 -28.82
N GLY A 646 -21.65 -11.66 -28.08
CA GLY A 646 -20.94 -10.47 -28.56
C GLY A 646 -21.84 -9.32 -29.01
N ASP A 647 -23.16 -9.46 -28.94
CA ASP A 647 -24.09 -8.36 -29.25
C ASP A 647 -24.15 -7.34 -28.11
N PHE A 648 -24.40 -6.07 -28.41
CA PHE A 648 -24.56 -5.03 -27.40
C PHE A 648 -26.02 -4.68 -27.17
N VAL A 649 -26.42 -4.67 -25.90
CA VAL A 649 -27.79 -4.39 -25.45
C VAL A 649 -27.83 -3.06 -24.70
N SER A 650 -28.80 -2.21 -25.01
CA SER A 650 -28.94 -0.89 -24.38
C SER A 650 -29.67 -0.95 -23.04
N LEU A 651 -29.20 -0.15 -22.07
CA LEU A 651 -29.79 0.02 -20.74
C LEU A 651 -30.74 1.24 -20.65
N LYS A 652 -30.77 2.09 -21.70
CA LYS A 652 -31.40 3.43 -21.66
C LYS A 652 -32.89 3.40 -21.35
N ASP A 653 -33.62 2.43 -21.89
CA ASP A 653 -35.07 2.31 -21.70
C ASP A 653 -35.42 1.92 -20.26
N GLU A 654 -34.66 1.00 -19.66
CA GLU A 654 -34.80 0.61 -18.25
C GLU A 654 -34.39 1.76 -17.31
N ASP A 655 -33.32 2.48 -17.62
CA ASP A 655 -32.92 3.68 -16.87
C ASP A 655 -34.05 4.74 -16.90
N ALA A 656 -34.71 4.93 -18.05
CA ALA A 656 -35.81 5.87 -18.19
C ALA A 656 -37.03 5.46 -17.36
N LYS A 657 -37.38 4.17 -17.36
CA LYS A 657 -38.44 3.62 -16.48
C LYS A 657 -38.09 3.83 -15.01
N ARG A 658 -36.83 3.58 -14.60
CA ARG A 658 -36.40 3.78 -13.21
C ARG A 658 -36.50 5.24 -12.78
N ARG A 659 -36.09 6.18 -13.63
CA ARG A 659 -36.25 7.62 -13.35
C ARG A 659 -37.71 8.01 -13.19
N ASP A 660 -38.60 7.53 -14.06
CA ASP A 660 -40.04 7.78 -13.99
C ASP A 660 -40.68 7.21 -12.71
N GLU A 661 -40.31 5.99 -12.30
CA GLU A 661 -40.72 5.40 -11.02
C GLU A 661 -40.30 6.28 -9.83
N LEU A 662 -39.01 6.67 -9.79
CA LEU A 662 -38.45 7.50 -8.71
C LEU A 662 -39.08 8.90 -8.66
N GLN A 663 -39.43 9.49 -9.81
CA GLN A 663 -40.13 10.77 -9.90
C GLN A 663 -41.56 10.68 -9.35
N LYS A 664 -42.23 9.54 -9.55
CA LYS A 664 -43.57 9.25 -9.00
C LYS A 664 -43.54 8.81 -7.53
N GLY A 665 -42.36 8.68 -6.93
CA GLY A 665 -42.18 8.18 -5.56
C GLY A 665 -42.38 6.66 -5.43
N VAL A 666 -42.32 5.92 -6.53
CA VAL A 666 -42.42 4.45 -6.56
C VAL A 666 -41.05 3.84 -6.32
N ILE A 667 -40.82 3.38 -5.10
CA ILE A 667 -39.52 2.83 -4.68
C ILE A 667 -39.39 1.34 -5.05
N GLN A 668 -40.41 0.55 -4.71
CA GLN A 668 -40.40 -0.92 -4.85
C GLN A 668 -40.95 -1.41 -6.20
N GLY A 669 -40.80 -0.61 -7.26
CA GLY A 669 -41.23 -0.95 -8.62
C GLY A 669 -40.44 -2.09 -9.26
N GLU A 670 -40.75 -2.38 -10.53
CA GLU A 670 -40.13 -3.49 -11.27
C GLU A 670 -38.65 -3.22 -11.58
N THR A 671 -38.25 -1.94 -11.62
CA THR A 671 -36.87 -1.54 -11.93
C THR A 671 -35.97 -1.35 -10.69
N ARG A 672 -36.45 -1.71 -9.50
CA ARG A 672 -35.74 -1.46 -8.22
C ARG A 672 -34.35 -2.08 -8.11
N PHE A 673 -34.08 -3.14 -8.86
CA PHE A 673 -32.78 -3.83 -8.87
C PHE A 673 -31.80 -3.27 -9.90
N GLY A 674 -32.18 -2.23 -10.66
CA GLY A 674 -31.33 -1.57 -11.67
C GLY A 674 -31.55 -2.09 -13.09
N ALA A 675 -31.09 -1.32 -14.07
CA ALA A 675 -31.28 -1.64 -15.49
C ALA A 675 -30.56 -2.94 -15.88
N LEU A 676 -29.34 -3.13 -15.38
CA LEU A 676 -28.56 -4.34 -15.63
C LEU A 676 -29.29 -5.62 -15.17
N TYR A 677 -29.88 -5.61 -13.97
CA TYR A 677 -30.60 -6.75 -13.43
C TYR A 677 -31.78 -7.14 -14.34
N ASN A 678 -32.55 -6.15 -14.81
CA ASN A 678 -33.70 -6.39 -15.66
C ASN A 678 -33.29 -6.96 -17.02
N ILE A 679 -32.27 -6.39 -17.65
CA ILE A 679 -31.75 -6.88 -18.93
C ILE A 679 -31.16 -8.29 -18.80
N ALA A 680 -30.46 -8.59 -17.69
CA ALA A 680 -29.87 -9.91 -17.44
C ALA A 680 -30.90 -11.05 -17.31
N ARG A 681 -32.19 -10.74 -17.12
CA ARG A 681 -33.25 -11.76 -17.06
C ARG A 681 -33.62 -12.32 -18.42
N ASP A 682 -33.53 -11.48 -19.46
CA ASP A 682 -33.92 -11.82 -20.83
C ASP A 682 -32.70 -12.06 -21.73
N HIS A 683 -31.50 -11.68 -21.27
CA HIS A 683 -30.25 -11.81 -21.99
C HIS A 683 -29.19 -12.49 -21.13
N LYS A 684 -28.41 -13.40 -21.74
CA LYS A 684 -27.22 -13.96 -21.10
C LYS A 684 -26.06 -12.99 -21.31
N LEU A 685 -25.75 -12.20 -20.29
CA LEU A 685 -24.72 -11.17 -20.37
C LEU A 685 -23.31 -11.76 -20.21
N ARG A 686 -22.32 -11.08 -20.78
CA ARG A 686 -20.91 -11.37 -20.52
C ARG A 686 -20.60 -11.11 -19.05
N SER A 687 -19.93 -12.05 -18.40
CA SER A 687 -19.57 -11.96 -16.98
C SER A 687 -18.19 -11.34 -16.82
N TYR A 688 -18.06 -10.42 -15.88
CA TYR A 688 -16.79 -9.81 -15.48
C TYR A 688 -16.55 -10.03 -14.00
N ALA A 689 -15.32 -10.35 -13.60
CA ALA A 689 -15.00 -10.39 -12.18
C ALA A 689 -14.78 -8.97 -11.66
N PHE A 690 -15.42 -8.64 -10.54
CA PHE A 690 -15.32 -7.32 -9.93
C PHE A 690 -15.07 -7.39 -8.44
N CYS A 691 -14.09 -6.61 -7.97
CA CYS A 691 -13.87 -6.43 -6.55
C CYS A 691 -13.24 -5.07 -6.20
N THR A 692 -13.81 -4.34 -5.24
CA THR A 692 -13.42 -2.96 -4.91
C THR A 692 -12.98 -2.85 -3.44
N ASP A 693 -12.56 -1.67 -2.99
CA ASP A 693 -12.09 -1.44 -1.61
C ASP A 693 -13.06 -1.96 -0.54
N GLU A 694 -14.37 -1.82 -0.74
CA GLU A 694 -15.38 -2.28 0.22
C GLU A 694 -15.46 -3.82 0.32
N HIS A 695 -14.84 -4.55 -0.59
CA HIS A 695 -14.82 -6.02 -0.57
C HIS A 695 -13.50 -6.58 -0.04
N VAL A 696 -12.49 -5.75 0.20
CA VAL A 696 -11.20 -6.20 0.70
C VAL A 696 -11.40 -6.90 2.04
N SER A 697 -10.65 -7.98 2.25
CA SER A 697 -10.73 -8.93 3.38
C SER A 697 -11.88 -9.96 3.35
N LEU A 698 -12.88 -9.83 2.46
CA LEU A 698 -13.98 -10.81 2.39
C LEU A 698 -13.48 -12.23 2.06
N ASN A 699 -12.39 -12.32 1.29
CA ASN A 699 -11.79 -13.56 0.82
C ASN A 699 -10.33 -13.30 0.38
N SER A 700 -9.57 -14.35 0.03
CA SER A 700 -8.18 -14.21 -0.45
C SER A 700 -8.06 -13.83 -1.92
N ASN A 701 -9.17 -13.57 -2.63
CA ASN A 701 -9.16 -13.29 -4.07
C ASN A 701 -9.61 -11.86 -4.41
N CYS A 702 -9.53 -10.97 -3.41
CA CYS A 702 -9.83 -9.56 -3.50
C CYS A 702 -8.92 -8.77 -2.56
N ASN A 703 -7.61 -8.81 -2.81
CA ASN A 703 -6.66 -8.01 -2.04
C ASN A 703 -6.17 -6.86 -2.89
N ARG A 704 -5.88 -5.73 -2.23
CA ARG A 704 -5.45 -4.51 -2.92
C ARG A 704 -4.17 -4.66 -3.71
N SER A 705 -3.32 -5.66 -3.49
CA SER A 705 -2.01 -5.73 -4.16
C SER A 705 -1.53 -7.18 -4.28
N ASP A 706 -2.34 -7.99 -4.96
CA ASP A 706 -2.00 -9.35 -5.37
C ASP A 706 -1.99 -9.52 -6.89
N ALA A 707 -1.57 -10.70 -7.35
CA ALA A 707 -1.72 -11.10 -8.74
C ALA A 707 -1.83 -12.61 -8.84
N GLY A 708 -2.80 -13.10 -9.60
CA GLY A 708 -2.93 -14.53 -9.92
C GLY A 708 -4.33 -14.91 -10.39
N GLN A 709 -4.43 -15.97 -11.21
CA GLN A 709 -5.72 -16.40 -11.76
C GLN A 709 -6.62 -17.10 -10.72
N ASN A 710 -6.02 -17.59 -9.63
CA ASN A 710 -6.70 -18.29 -8.54
C ASN A 710 -5.87 -18.19 -7.24
N LEU A 711 -6.37 -18.71 -6.12
CA LEU A 711 -5.70 -18.59 -4.81
C LEU A 711 -4.33 -19.27 -4.76
N ASP A 712 -4.08 -20.30 -5.56
CA ASP A 712 -2.79 -21.00 -5.61
C ASP A 712 -1.70 -20.10 -6.22
N ASP A 713 -2.07 -19.32 -7.24
CA ASP A 713 -1.21 -18.33 -7.87
C ASP A 713 -0.99 -17.11 -6.96
N ILE A 714 -2.05 -16.63 -6.29
CA ILE A 714 -1.97 -15.52 -5.34
C ILE A 714 -1.10 -15.89 -4.13
N ALA A 715 -1.19 -17.12 -3.62
CA ALA A 715 -0.29 -17.61 -2.58
C ALA A 715 1.16 -17.63 -3.05
N GLN A 716 1.42 -18.10 -4.28
CA GLN A 716 2.76 -18.07 -4.86
C GLN A 716 3.28 -16.64 -5.01
N PHE A 717 2.42 -15.72 -5.43
CA PHE A 717 2.74 -14.30 -5.54
C PHE A 717 3.26 -13.73 -4.21
N TYR A 718 2.56 -13.99 -3.10
CA TYR A 718 3.02 -13.51 -1.79
C TYR A 718 4.32 -14.17 -1.33
N ILE A 719 4.52 -15.46 -1.62
CA ILE A 719 5.77 -16.17 -1.35
C ILE A 719 6.93 -15.56 -2.14
N ASP A 720 6.72 -15.29 -3.43
CA ASP A 720 7.72 -14.65 -4.29
C ASP A 720 8.06 -13.25 -3.75
N ARG A 721 7.03 -12.47 -3.36
CA ARG A 721 7.20 -11.15 -2.74
C ARG A 721 7.99 -11.22 -1.42
N TYR A 722 7.79 -12.25 -0.61
CA TYR A 722 8.59 -12.50 0.60
C TYR A 722 10.07 -12.71 0.26
N GLN A 723 10.35 -13.56 -0.74
CA GLN A 723 11.72 -13.90 -1.18
C GLN A 723 12.43 -12.70 -1.78
N ASP A 724 11.72 -11.92 -2.61
CA ASP A 724 12.26 -10.77 -3.32
C ASP A 724 12.58 -9.62 -2.35
N SER A 725 11.73 -9.40 -1.34
CA SER A 725 11.95 -8.35 -0.36
C SER A 725 13.11 -8.62 0.61
N TYR A 726 13.68 -9.84 0.63
CA TYR A 726 14.83 -10.16 1.48
C TYR A 726 16.00 -9.22 1.19
N GLU A 727 16.41 -9.10 -0.07
CA GLU A 727 17.54 -8.28 -0.47
C GLU A 727 17.28 -6.81 -0.19
N THR A 728 16.07 -6.34 -0.47
CA THR A 728 15.74 -4.92 -0.37
C THR A 728 15.51 -4.47 1.06
N SER A 729 15.06 -5.33 1.97
CA SER A 729 14.67 -4.98 3.35
C SER A 729 15.67 -5.41 4.40
N ASN A 730 16.43 -6.49 4.19
CA ASN A 730 17.34 -7.07 5.18
C ASN A 730 18.80 -6.58 5.00
N LEU A 731 19.17 -6.08 3.82
CA LEU A 731 20.54 -5.69 3.49
C LEU A 731 20.69 -4.16 3.34
N ARG A 732 21.88 -3.62 3.63
CA ARG A 732 22.15 -2.17 3.50
C ARG A 732 22.08 -1.71 2.05
N HIS A 733 22.76 -2.44 1.16
CA HIS A 733 23.05 -1.97 -0.21
C HIS A 733 23.52 -0.51 -0.18
N ASN A 734 22.71 0.42 -0.69
CA ASN A 734 23.04 1.82 -0.81
C ASN A 734 22.35 2.74 0.20
N ARG A 735 21.74 2.15 1.24
CA ARG A 735 21.10 2.92 2.31
C ARG A 735 22.16 3.65 3.11
N GLN A 736 22.02 4.97 3.23
CA GLN A 736 22.88 5.78 4.10
C GLN A 736 22.80 5.32 5.56
N SER A 737 21.62 4.90 6.00
CA SER A 737 21.38 4.34 7.32
C SER A 737 20.80 2.94 7.22
N LEU A 738 21.47 2.00 7.90
CA LEU A 738 20.88 0.74 8.33
C LEU A 738 21.48 0.44 9.71
N TYR A 739 20.64 0.60 10.73
CA TYR A 739 20.98 0.41 12.14
C TYR A 739 20.24 -0.80 12.72
N GLU A 740 20.73 -1.31 13.84
CA GLU A 740 20.10 -2.40 14.59
C GLU A 740 18.60 -2.21 14.86
N ASP A 741 18.13 -0.99 15.15
CA ASP A 741 16.72 -0.67 15.46
C ASP A 741 15.77 -0.79 14.27
N HIS A 742 16.28 -0.86 13.04
CA HIS A 742 15.46 -1.20 11.88
C HIS A 742 14.94 -2.65 11.95
N SER A 743 15.39 -3.46 12.92
CA SER A 743 14.77 -4.75 13.26
C SER A 743 13.26 -4.61 13.51
N LEU A 744 12.80 -3.53 14.15
CA LEU A 744 11.37 -3.30 14.41
C LEU A 744 10.59 -3.13 13.11
N GLY A 745 11.02 -2.21 12.25
CA GLY A 745 10.39 -1.97 10.95
C GLY A 745 10.43 -3.21 10.04
N TYR A 746 11.56 -3.94 10.04
CA TYR A 746 11.69 -5.21 9.35
C TYR A 746 10.70 -6.26 9.89
N THR A 747 10.59 -6.41 11.22
CA THR A 747 9.70 -7.39 11.85
C THR A 747 8.22 -7.06 11.60
N ILE A 748 7.82 -5.78 11.65
CA ILE A 748 6.46 -5.34 11.30
C ILE A 748 6.14 -5.69 9.85
N ALA A 749 7.05 -5.36 8.92
CA ALA A 749 6.86 -5.68 7.51
C ALA A 749 6.74 -7.19 7.26
N ARG A 750 7.53 -8.02 7.95
CA ARG A 750 7.46 -9.49 7.86
C ARG A 750 6.19 -10.06 8.47
N LYS A 751 5.73 -9.53 9.61
CA LYS A 751 4.46 -9.92 10.23
C LYS A 751 3.31 -9.76 9.24
N ARG A 752 3.20 -8.61 8.59
CA ARG A 752 2.18 -8.35 7.57
C ARG A 752 2.26 -9.33 6.40
N GLN A 753 3.46 -9.54 5.83
CA GLN A 753 3.64 -10.51 4.75
C GLN A 753 3.24 -11.93 5.17
N PHE A 754 3.48 -12.31 6.43
CA PHE A 754 3.13 -13.62 6.93
C PHE A 754 1.63 -13.74 7.15
N ASP A 755 0.95 -12.66 7.56
CA ASP A 755 -0.50 -12.64 7.65
C ASP A 755 -1.14 -12.76 6.25
N GLU A 756 -0.62 -12.04 5.24
CA GLU A 756 -1.01 -12.14 3.82
C GLU A 756 -0.81 -13.56 3.26
N ILE A 757 0.22 -14.28 3.70
CA ILE A 757 0.47 -15.67 3.29
C ILE A 757 -0.39 -16.65 4.09
N ARG A 758 -0.66 -16.38 5.37
CA ARG A 758 -1.42 -17.30 6.24
C ARG A 758 -2.92 -17.28 5.93
N GLN A 759 -3.47 -16.16 5.45
CA GLN A 759 -4.91 -15.93 5.33
C GLN A 759 -5.70 -17.01 4.56
N PHE A 760 -5.08 -17.77 3.65
CA PHE A 760 -5.76 -18.81 2.85
C PHE A 760 -6.41 -19.93 3.68
N ILE A 761 -6.01 -20.10 4.94
CA ILE A 761 -6.68 -21.00 5.89
C ILE A 761 -8.15 -20.65 6.10
N GLU A 762 -8.48 -19.36 6.02
CA GLU A 762 -9.84 -18.86 6.24
C GLU A 762 -10.76 -19.24 5.08
N ASP A 763 -10.27 -19.23 3.82
CA ASP A 763 -11.10 -19.59 2.67
C ASP A 763 -11.44 -21.09 2.68
N VAL A 764 -10.49 -21.95 3.04
CA VAL A 764 -10.74 -23.40 3.18
C VAL A 764 -11.73 -23.65 4.32
N SER A 765 -11.54 -23.00 5.47
CA SER A 765 -12.42 -23.16 6.63
C SER A 765 -13.83 -22.63 6.35
N PHE A 766 -13.94 -21.51 5.63
CA PHE A 766 -15.20 -20.95 5.17
C PHE A 766 -15.94 -21.91 4.25
N LEU A 767 -15.26 -22.50 3.26
CA LEU A 767 -15.88 -23.48 2.36
C LEU A 767 -16.31 -24.75 3.09
N GLU A 768 -15.52 -25.23 4.05
CA GLU A 768 -15.90 -26.39 4.89
C GLU A 768 -17.19 -26.08 5.67
N GLY A 769 -17.31 -24.89 6.26
CA GLY A 769 -18.51 -24.44 6.95
C GLY A 769 -19.71 -24.21 6.02
N LEU A 770 -19.50 -23.58 4.86
CA LEU A 770 -20.55 -23.27 3.88
C LEU A 770 -21.25 -24.53 3.37
N PHE A 771 -20.49 -25.62 3.18
CA PHE A 771 -21.00 -26.89 2.66
C PHE A 771 -21.27 -27.94 3.76
N ASP A 772 -21.18 -27.58 5.04
CA ASP A 772 -21.35 -28.48 6.19
C ASP A 772 -20.46 -29.74 6.09
N LEU A 773 -19.19 -29.53 5.72
CA LEU A 773 -18.20 -30.58 5.50
C LEU A 773 -17.37 -30.84 6.77
N PRO A 774 -16.90 -32.08 6.97
CA PRO A 774 -15.99 -32.38 8.08
C PRO A 774 -14.65 -31.64 7.91
N GLU A 775 -14.00 -31.36 9.03
CA GLU A 775 -12.68 -30.72 9.05
C GLU A 775 -11.66 -31.51 8.21
N ASN A 776 -10.89 -30.79 7.40
CA ASN A 776 -9.88 -31.34 6.49
C ASN A 776 -10.48 -32.18 5.34
N PHE A 777 -11.76 -31.99 5.00
CA PHE A 777 -12.38 -32.64 3.85
C PHE A 777 -11.60 -32.33 2.56
N PHE A 778 -11.34 -31.05 2.28
CA PHE A 778 -10.67 -30.63 1.04
C PHE A 778 -9.23 -31.12 0.97
N ALA A 779 -8.51 -31.16 2.10
CA ALA A 779 -7.16 -31.72 2.15
C ALA A 779 -7.12 -33.17 1.66
N ASN A 780 -8.05 -34.01 2.15
CA ASN A 780 -8.12 -35.42 1.77
C ASN A 780 -8.62 -35.62 0.34
N ASP A 781 -9.70 -34.93 -0.04
CA ASP A 781 -10.31 -35.09 -1.35
C ASP A 781 -9.40 -34.59 -2.49
N CYS A 782 -8.76 -33.43 -2.31
CA CYS A 782 -7.80 -32.92 -3.30
C CYS A 782 -6.59 -33.83 -3.46
N GLN A 783 -6.12 -34.46 -2.38
CA GLN A 783 -5.04 -35.45 -2.47
C GLN A 783 -5.47 -36.68 -3.30
N LEU A 784 -6.68 -37.19 -3.08
CA LEU A 784 -7.22 -38.32 -3.84
C LEU A 784 -7.40 -37.97 -5.32
N LYS A 785 -7.91 -36.77 -5.62
CA LYS A 785 -8.08 -36.28 -7.00
C LYS A 785 -6.74 -36.09 -7.71
N ALA A 786 -5.76 -35.47 -7.05
CA ALA A 786 -4.42 -35.31 -7.59
C ALA A 786 -3.78 -36.67 -7.91
N ALA A 787 -3.91 -37.66 -7.01
CA ALA A 787 -3.44 -39.02 -7.25
C ALA A 787 -4.13 -39.72 -8.43
N ALA A 788 -5.37 -39.33 -8.73
CA ALA A 788 -6.15 -39.81 -9.88
C ALA A 788 -5.92 -39.00 -11.17
N GLY A 789 -5.04 -38.00 -11.18
CA GLY A 789 -4.82 -37.16 -12.35
C GLY A 789 -5.96 -36.15 -12.60
N GLN A 790 -6.69 -35.75 -11.56
CA GLN A 790 -7.86 -34.87 -11.62
C GLN A 790 -7.65 -33.60 -10.79
N ASP A 791 -8.30 -32.51 -11.18
CA ASP A 791 -8.34 -31.26 -10.39
C ASP A 791 -9.77 -30.72 -10.28
N ALA A 792 -10.10 -30.21 -9.10
CA ALA A 792 -11.39 -29.55 -8.82
C ALA A 792 -11.15 -28.09 -8.51
N TRP A 793 -12.15 -27.24 -8.77
CA TRP A 793 -12.00 -25.78 -8.64
C TRP A 793 -11.56 -25.34 -7.23
N TYR A 794 -11.99 -26.04 -6.18
CA TYR A 794 -11.64 -25.72 -4.79
C TYR A 794 -10.24 -26.19 -4.39
N CYS A 795 -9.60 -27.06 -5.18
CA CYS A 795 -8.28 -27.57 -4.84
C CYS A 795 -7.18 -26.52 -4.96
N ALA A 796 -7.40 -25.46 -5.73
CA ALA A 796 -6.54 -24.28 -5.70
C ALA A 796 -6.47 -23.64 -4.30
N ASN A 797 -7.60 -23.59 -3.57
CA ASN A 797 -7.66 -23.04 -2.20
C ASN A 797 -6.84 -23.91 -1.23
N GLN A 798 -6.96 -25.23 -1.34
CA GLN A 798 -6.17 -26.15 -0.51
C GLN A 798 -4.68 -26.09 -0.84
N ARG A 799 -4.31 -25.96 -2.13
CA ARG A 799 -2.90 -25.79 -2.53
C ARG A 799 -2.32 -24.48 -2.02
N ALA A 800 -3.07 -23.38 -2.05
CA ALA A 800 -2.70 -22.10 -1.46
C ALA A 800 -2.38 -22.24 0.04
N MET A 801 -3.27 -22.89 0.79
CA MET A 801 -3.06 -23.20 2.22
C MET A 801 -1.82 -24.10 2.44
N ASN A 802 -1.61 -25.11 1.60
CA ASN A 802 -0.44 -26.00 1.69
C ASN A 802 0.87 -25.25 1.40
N LYS A 803 0.89 -24.33 0.42
CA LYS A 803 2.06 -23.47 0.11
C LYS A 803 2.41 -22.57 1.29
N ALA A 804 1.42 -22.00 1.97
CA ALA A 804 1.63 -21.22 3.18
C ALA A 804 2.28 -22.07 4.29
N ALA A 805 1.75 -23.27 4.54
CA ALA A 805 2.33 -24.22 5.50
C ALA A 805 3.77 -24.64 5.13
N ASP A 806 4.03 -24.99 3.87
CA ASP A 806 5.37 -25.36 3.37
C ASP A 806 6.38 -24.23 3.58
N LEU A 807 6.02 -22.99 3.23
CA LEU A 807 6.91 -21.84 3.45
C LEU A 807 7.24 -21.70 4.94
N PHE A 808 6.26 -21.68 5.85
CA PHE A 808 6.54 -21.46 7.26
C PHE A 808 7.31 -22.62 7.90
N LEU A 809 7.09 -23.86 7.47
CA LEU A 809 7.92 -25.00 7.89
C LEU A 809 9.37 -24.82 7.42
N ARG A 810 9.59 -24.41 6.16
CA ARG A 810 10.94 -24.12 5.64
C ARG A 810 11.63 -23.00 6.41
N LEU A 811 10.91 -21.92 6.72
CA LEU A 811 11.47 -20.79 7.46
C LEU A 811 11.78 -21.16 8.91
N ALA A 812 10.90 -21.91 9.58
CA ALA A 812 11.16 -22.40 10.93
C ALA A 812 12.40 -23.32 10.97
N GLY A 813 12.53 -24.21 9.98
CA GLY A 813 13.63 -25.18 9.87
C GLY A 813 14.91 -24.68 9.21
N GLU A 814 14.91 -23.48 8.62
CA GLU A 814 16.08 -22.92 7.93
C GLU A 814 17.30 -22.86 8.85
N ASN A 815 18.48 -23.27 8.40
CA ASN A 815 19.70 -23.14 9.20
C ASN A 815 20.29 -21.73 9.14
N ASP A 816 21.07 -21.36 10.17
CA ASP A 816 22.00 -20.23 10.03
C ASP A 816 22.94 -20.46 8.85
N ALA A 817 23.48 -19.40 8.25
CA ALA A 817 24.35 -19.52 7.09
C ALA A 817 25.57 -20.40 7.39
N VAL A 818 25.74 -21.46 6.59
CA VAL A 818 26.84 -22.42 6.71
C VAL A 818 27.59 -22.58 5.40
N VAL A 819 28.88 -22.88 5.54
CA VAL A 819 29.81 -23.15 4.45
C VAL A 819 30.37 -24.55 4.66
N ASP A 820 29.99 -25.47 3.76
CA ASP A 820 30.56 -26.80 3.65
C ASP A 820 31.74 -26.76 2.69
N VAL A 821 32.92 -27.09 3.18
CA VAL A 821 34.17 -27.03 2.41
C VAL A 821 34.73 -28.42 2.23
N THR A 822 34.95 -28.82 0.98
CA THR A 822 35.79 -29.97 0.63
C THR A 822 37.12 -29.45 0.13
N PHE A 823 38.16 -29.60 0.96
CA PHE A 823 39.52 -29.30 0.57
C PHE A 823 40.03 -30.42 -0.34
N ARG A 824 40.51 -30.07 -1.52
CA ARG A 824 41.05 -31.02 -2.50
C ARG A 824 42.54 -30.78 -2.74
N THR A 825 43.29 -31.85 -2.92
CA THR A 825 44.68 -31.80 -3.38
C THR A 825 44.76 -31.42 -4.87
N ALA A 826 45.96 -31.09 -5.35
CA ALA A 826 46.20 -30.70 -6.74
C ALA A 826 45.76 -31.74 -7.80
N ASP A 827 45.66 -33.02 -7.42
CA ASP A 827 45.14 -34.12 -8.27
C ASP A 827 43.61 -34.28 -8.20
N GLY A 828 42.92 -33.40 -7.47
CA GLY A 828 41.47 -33.38 -7.33
C GLY A 828 40.91 -34.34 -6.28
N GLN A 829 41.72 -35.06 -5.51
CA GLN A 829 41.22 -35.93 -4.43
C GLN A 829 40.76 -35.13 -3.21
N ALA A 830 39.66 -35.56 -2.57
CA ALA A 830 39.18 -34.93 -1.33
C ALA A 830 40.12 -35.26 -0.16
N ALA A 831 40.76 -34.24 0.40
CA ALA A 831 41.69 -34.38 1.52
C ALA A 831 40.98 -34.24 2.87
N LEU A 832 40.16 -33.20 3.01
CA LEU A 832 39.44 -32.88 4.24
C LEU A 832 38.08 -32.30 3.90
N ARG A 833 37.06 -32.65 4.67
CA ARG A 833 35.76 -31.97 4.65
C ARG A 833 35.51 -31.31 6.00
N GLN A 834 35.19 -30.02 5.98
CA GLN A 834 34.94 -29.22 7.17
C GLN A 834 33.72 -28.33 6.93
N GLN A 835 32.92 -28.12 7.96
CA GLN A 835 31.82 -27.16 7.93
C GLN A 835 32.14 -25.95 8.82
N TYR A 836 31.78 -24.77 8.36
CA TYR A 836 31.96 -23.50 9.08
C TYR A 836 30.63 -22.75 9.18
N ASN A 837 30.40 -22.10 10.31
CA ASN A 837 29.37 -21.06 10.40
C ASN A 837 29.85 -19.82 9.65
N PHE A 838 29.02 -19.29 8.76
CA PHE A 838 29.41 -18.22 7.83
C PHE A 838 29.70 -16.90 8.55
N ALA A 839 28.86 -16.51 9.51
CA ALA A 839 29.10 -15.29 10.30
C ALA A 839 30.46 -15.35 11.02
N LYS A 840 30.77 -16.48 11.67
CA LYS A 840 32.07 -16.70 12.31
C LYS A 840 33.23 -16.68 11.33
N LEU A 841 33.05 -17.20 10.12
CA LEU A 841 34.05 -17.14 9.06
C LEU A 841 34.33 -15.68 8.65
N LEU A 842 33.28 -14.87 8.44
CA LEU A 842 33.42 -13.45 8.11
C LEU A 842 34.14 -12.65 9.21
N GLU A 843 33.89 -12.96 10.49
CA GLU A 843 34.62 -12.36 11.61
C GLU A 843 36.14 -12.59 11.52
N GLN A 844 36.59 -13.69 10.91
CA GLN A 844 38.02 -14.01 10.77
C GLN A 844 38.73 -13.09 9.79
N TYR A 845 38.01 -12.44 8.89
CA TYR A 845 38.59 -11.52 7.92
C TYR A 845 39.43 -10.44 8.60
N ARG A 846 38.96 -9.90 9.74
CA ARG A 846 39.69 -8.88 10.53
C ARG A 846 41.07 -9.33 10.99
N PHE A 847 41.29 -10.64 11.13
CA PHE A 847 42.53 -11.23 11.61
C PHE A 847 43.37 -11.84 10.48
N LYS A 848 42.78 -12.08 9.31
CA LYS A 848 43.40 -12.82 8.20
C LYS A 848 43.58 -12.00 6.92
N SER A 849 42.95 -10.84 6.80
CA SER A 849 42.97 -10.00 5.60
C SER A 849 44.35 -9.46 5.23
N ALA A 850 45.29 -9.38 6.17
CA ALA A 850 46.67 -8.97 5.90
C ALA A 850 47.42 -10.00 5.03
N ASP A 851 47.08 -11.28 5.17
CA ASP A 851 47.70 -12.41 4.47
C ASP A 851 46.92 -12.79 3.20
N MET A 852 45.90 -12.00 2.83
CA MET A 852 45.05 -12.23 1.66
C MET A 852 45.49 -11.37 0.48
N THR A 853 45.50 -11.97 -0.70
CA THR A 853 45.72 -11.31 -1.99
C THR A 853 44.46 -10.66 -2.53
N MET A 854 43.30 -11.29 -2.32
CA MET A 854 41.99 -10.76 -2.66
C MET A 854 41.34 -10.13 -1.43
N LYS A 855 41.03 -8.83 -1.47
CA LYS A 855 40.40 -8.12 -0.35
C LYS A 855 38.95 -7.77 -0.67
N PHE A 856 38.11 -7.76 0.37
CA PHE A 856 36.77 -7.18 0.25
C PHE A 856 36.87 -5.66 0.06
N ALA A 857 35.97 -5.11 -0.74
CA ALA A 857 35.86 -3.66 -0.87
C ALA A 857 35.29 -3.04 0.42
N PRO A 858 35.70 -1.81 0.79
CA PRO A 858 35.11 -1.13 1.95
C PRO A 858 33.59 -1.00 1.82
N GLY A 859 32.86 -1.49 2.82
CA GLY A 859 31.39 -1.50 2.83
C GLY A 859 30.74 -2.57 1.95
N GLU A 860 31.50 -3.52 1.41
CA GLU A 860 30.94 -4.61 0.61
C GLU A 860 30.02 -5.51 1.47
N VAL A 861 28.77 -5.65 1.05
CA VAL A 861 27.77 -6.47 1.73
C VAL A 861 27.98 -7.94 1.37
N ILE A 862 28.45 -8.74 2.33
CA ILE A 862 28.68 -10.17 2.17
C ILE A 862 27.63 -10.96 2.96
N SER A 863 26.63 -11.48 2.25
CA SER A 863 25.49 -12.21 2.81
C SER A 863 25.43 -13.69 2.41
N ARG A 864 26.08 -14.04 1.30
CA ARG A 864 26.21 -15.40 0.76
C ARG A 864 27.57 -15.59 0.09
N PHE A 865 27.93 -16.85 -0.16
CA PHE A 865 29.21 -17.18 -0.77
C PHE A 865 29.39 -16.58 -2.18
N ALA A 866 28.31 -16.47 -2.96
CA ALA A 866 28.35 -15.93 -4.31
C ALA A 866 28.63 -14.43 -4.39
N ASP A 867 28.58 -13.69 -3.27
CA ASP A 867 28.80 -12.25 -3.27
C ASP A 867 30.29 -11.91 -3.54
N SER A 868 31.22 -12.76 -3.08
CA SER A 868 32.67 -12.58 -3.30
C SER A 868 33.42 -13.94 -3.22
N PRO A 869 33.23 -14.83 -4.21
CA PRO A 869 33.63 -16.24 -4.08
C PRO A 869 35.15 -16.45 -4.01
N GLU A 870 35.95 -15.65 -4.72
CA GLU A 870 37.41 -15.77 -4.73
C GLU A 870 38.00 -15.37 -3.37
N ALA A 871 37.63 -14.20 -2.85
CA ALA A 871 38.09 -13.72 -1.55
C ALA A 871 37.61 -14.63 -0.40
N LEU A 872 36.40 -15.19 -0.50
CA LEU A 872 35.89 -16.14 0.48
C LEU A 872 36.64 -17.49 0.46
N LYS A 873 37.01 -18.02 -0.71
CA LYS A 873 37.85 -19.22 -0.80
C LYS A 873 39.22 -19.00 -0.13
N GLU A 874 39.83 -17.87 -0.39
CA GLU A 874 41.12 -17.51 0.22
C GLU A 874 41.00 -17.36 1.74
N LEU A 875 39.95 -16.69 2.22
CA LEU A 875 39.66 -16.57 3.65
C LEU A 875 39.48 -17.93 4.33
N ILE A 876 38.76 -18.84 3.68
CA ILE A 876 38.54 -20.23 4.16
C ILE A 876 39.87 -20.96 4.28
N ILE A 877 40.76 -20.87 3.29
CA ILE A 877 42.08 -21.50 3.32
C ILE A 877 42.95 -20.88 4.43
N ASN A 878 42.98 -19.56 4.54
CA ASN A 878 43.79 -18.85 5.53
C ASN A 878 43.32 -19.06 6.98
N TYR A 879 42.02 -19.29 7.18
CA TYR A 879 41.42 -19.60 8.47
C TYR A 879 41.53 -21.09 8.82
N GLY A 880 41.17 -21.97 7.88
CA GLY A 880 40.96 -23.40 8.12
C GLY A 880 42.20 -24.28 7.97
N ILE A 881 43.23 -23.82 7.26
CA ILE A 881 44.40 -24.61 6.90
C ILE A 881 45.69 -23.96 7.43
N LYS A 882 46.58 -24.80 7.97
CA LYS A 882 47.91 -24.36 8.42
C LYS A 882 48.71 -23.83 7.24
N GLU A 883 49.50 -22.79 7.49
CA GLU A 883 50.26 -22.04 6.48
C GLU A 883 51.04 -22.93 5.50
N GLU A 884 51.72 -23.96 6.00
CA GLU A 884 52.51 -24.92 5.22
C GLU A 884 51.72 -25.77 4.20
N PHE A 885 50.39 -25.84 4.29
CA PHE A 885 49.54 -26.64 3.40
C PHE A 885 48.61 -25.81 2.51
N ARG A 886 48.63 -24.48 2.61
CA ARG A 886 47.67 -23.60 1.92
C ARG A 886 47.78 -23.70 0.40
N ASP A 887 49.00 -23.70 -0.13
CA ASP A 887 49.27 -23.75 -1.58
C ASP A 887 49.03 -25.14 -2.20
N MET A 888 48.79 -26.15 -1.38
CA MET A 888 48.59 -27.54 -1.82
C MET A 888 47.11 -27.91 -1.98
N LEU A 889 46.20 -27.04 -1.53
CA LEU A 889 44.78 -27.34 -1.40
C LEU A 889 43.90 -26.31 -2.11
N SER A 890 42.85 -26.78 -2.79
CA SER A 890 41.74 -25.95 -3.26
C SER A 890 40.50 -26.18 -2.41
N ALA A 891 39.65 -25.15 -2.27
CA ALA A 891 38.41 -25.22 -1.52
C ALA A 891 37.20 -25.33 -2.46
N ASP A 892 36.56 -26.50 -2.49
CA ASP A 892 35.23 -26.67 -3.09
C ASP A 892 34.18 -26.33 -2.03
N VAL A 893 33.35 -25.33 -2.31
CA VAL A 893 32.45 -24.75 -1.33
C VAL A 893 31.00 -24.99 -1.71
N THR A 894 30.20 -25.48 -0.76
CA THR A 894 28.75 -25.48 -0.82
C THR A 894 28.22 -24.55 0.27
N PHE A 895 27.28 -23.67 -0.07
CA PHE A 895 26.69 -22.69 0.85
C PHE A 895 25.20 -23.00 1.06
N ALA A 896 24.72 -22.90 2.30
CA ALA A 896 23.31 -23.08 2.63
C ALA A 896 22.89 -22.15 3.78
N GLY A 897 21.59 -21.83 3.84
CA GLY A 897 20.99 -21.00 4.89
C GLY A 897 21.14 -19.50 4.67
N ARG A 898 20.65 -18.73 5.64
CA ARG A 898 20.75 -17.26 5.71
C ARG A 898 21.28 -16.85 7.06
N LEU A 899 21.98 -15.72 7.09
CA LEU A 899 22.56 -15.17 8.33
C LEU A 899 21.46 -14.95 9.37
N LEU A 900 21.55 -15.68 10.48
CA LEU A 900 20.57 -15.65 11.56
C LEU A 900 20.53 -14.28 12.25
N ASN A 901 21.71 -13.70 12.50
CA ASN A 901 21.89 -12.46 13.24
C ASN A 901 22.44 -11.35 12.34
N GLY A 902 22.30 -10.12 12.81
CA GLY A 902 22.84 -8.96 12.13
C GLY A 902 24.36 -8.93 12.16
N ILE A 903 24.95 -8.53 11.04
CA ILE A 903 26.40 -8.36 10.89
C ILE A 903 26.73 -7.05 10.18
N LYS A 904 27.98 -6.61 10.33
CA LYS A 904 28.58 -5.54 9.52
C LYS A 904 29.41 -6.13 8.38
N ALA A 905 29.65 -5.33 7.36
CA ALA A 905 30.61 -5.58 6.31
C ALA A 905 31.97 -5.96 6.94
N PRO A 906 32.63 -7.02 6.45
CA PRO A 906 33.92 -7.45 6.99
C PRO A 906 34.97 -6.34 6.97
N GLU A 907 35.01 -5.56 5.88
CA GLU A 907 35.77 -4.31 5.74
C GLU A 907 34.81 -3.12 5.92
N GLY A 908 34.97 -2.35 7.00
CA GLY A 908 34.06 -1.26 7.32
C GLY A 908 34.15 -0.11 6.31
N SER A 909 33.01 0.48 5.95
CA SER A 909 32.99 1.70 5.15
C SER A 909 33.31 2.93 6.03
N PRO A 910 34.17 3.86 5.58
CA PRO A 910 34.40 5.12 6.29
C PRO A 910 33.13 6.00 6.34
N ASN A 911 32.15 5.76 5.46
CA ASN A 911 30.86 6.47 5.46
C ASN A 911 29.86 5.88 6.48
N HIS A 912 30.17 4.72 7.06
CA HIS A 912 29.31 4.00 8.03
C HIS A 912 30.11 3.64 9.30
N PRO A 913 30.56 4.64 10.07
CA PRO A 913 31.48 4.44 11.19
C PRO A 913 30.79 3.99 12.49
N TYR A 914 29.45 4.03 12.58
CA TYR A 914 28.75 3.92 13.87
C TYR A 914 28.64 2.47 14.33
N VAL A 915 28.89 2.19 15.61
CA VAL A 915 28.94 0.82 16.17
C VAL A 915 27.66 0.02 15.93
N ASN A 916 26.50 0.67 16.01
CA ASN A 916 25.17 0.07 15.85
C ASN A 916 24.69 -0.03 14.40
N GLU A 917 25.53 0.33 13.42
CA GLU A 917 25.24 0.09 12.02
C GLU A 917 25.27 -1.40 11.68
N ARG A 918 24.50 -1.78 10.67
CA ARG A 918 24.36 -3.14 10.15
C ARG A 918 24.40 -3.14 8.63
N ASP A 919 24.96 -4.19 8.06
CA ASP A 919 24.91 -4.44 6.61
C ASP A 919 23.94 -5.56 6.27
N VAL A 920 23.63 -6.39 7.28
CA VAL A 920 22.60 -7.43 7.31
C VAL A 920 21.87 -7.30 8.66
N LEU A 921 20.53 -7.33 8.68
CA LEU A 921 19.75 -7.32 9.94
C LEU A 921 19.62 -8.72 10.56
N GLY A 922 19.48 -9.75 9.73
CA GLY A 922 19.40 -11.16 10.14
C GLY A 922 17.98 -11.71 10.12
N VAL A 923 17.84 -13.03 9.95
CA VAL A 923 16.54 -13.71 9.72
C VAL A 923 15.90 -14.31 10.97
N TRP A 924 16.44 -14.05 12.17
CA TRP A 924 15.80 -14.54 13.40
C TRP A 924 14.34 -14.09 13.57
N PRO A 925 13.88 -12.87 13.15
CA PRO A 925 12.48 -12.51 13.27
C PRO A 925 11.58 -13.39 12.39
N ASP A 926 12.01 -13.68 11.17
CA ASP A 926 11.30 -14.55 10.21
C ASP A 926 11.04 -15.94 10.82
N LYS A 927 12.05 -16.52 11.49
CA LYS A 927 11.91 -17.84 12.14
C LYS A 927 10.86 -17.82 13.25
N LEU A 928 10.91 -16.83 14.13
CA LEU A 928 9.96 -16.72 15.24
C LEU A 928 8.55 -16.43 14.74
N LEU A 929 8.39 -15.58 13.72
CA LEU A 929 7.12 -15.32 13.07
C LEU A 929 6.58 -16.55 12.34
N ALA A 930 7.43 -17.38 11.75
CA ALA A 930 7.00 -18.59 11.02
C ALA A 930 6.39 -19.60 11.99
N VAL A 931 7.04 -19.83 13.14
CA VAL A 931 6.49 -20.66 14.22
C VAL A 931 5.14 -20.13 14.69
N ARG A 932 5.02 -18.80 14.89
CA ARG A 932 3.74 -18.18 15.24
C ARG A 932 2.68 -18.43 14.18
N ALA A 933 2.98 -18.16 12.90
CA ALA A 933 2.03 -18.31 11.80
C ALA A 933 1.50 -19.75 11.67
N LEU A 934 2.36 -20.75 11.93
CA LEU A 934 1.97 -22.17 11.94
C LEU A 934 0.91 -22.49 12.98
N VAL A 935 1.04 -21.96 14.20
CA VAL A 935 0.19 -22.32 15.36
C VAL A 935 -0.91 -21.32 15.68
N SER A 936 -0.83 -20.10 15.16
CA SER A 936 -1.87 -19.09 15.32
C SER A 936 -3.18 -19.58 14.74
N ARG A 937 -4.28 -19.21 15.38
CA ARG A 937 -5.66 -19.55 14.98
C ARG A 937 -6.46 -18.33 14.51
N THR A 938 -5.96 -17.13 14.78
CA THR A 938 -6.57 -15.89 14.35
C THR A 938 -5.94 -15.36 13.08
N THR A 939 -6.74 -14.61 12.32
CA THR A 939 -6.38 -13.87 11.11
C THR A 939 -6.68 -12.38 11.33
N PRO A 940 -6.00 -11.44 10.65
CA PRO A 940 -6.41 -10.03 10.65
C PRO A 940 -7.71 -9.76 9.88
N ARG A 941 -8.29 -10.76 9.18
CA ARG A 941 -9.59 -10.58 8.51
C ARG A 941 -10.70 -10.24 9.50
N SER A 942 -11.35 -9.10 9.26
CA SER A 942 -12.45 -8.58 10.08
C SER A 942 -13.85 -8.95 9.55
N THR A 943 -13.94 -9.44 8.31
CA THR A 943 -15.21 -9.64 7.59
C THR A 943 -15.68 -11.09 7.49
N SER A 944 -14.80 -12.07 7.79
CA SER A 944 -15.18 -13.48 7.90
C SER A 944 -15.46 -13.87 9.37
N SER A 945 -16.29 -14.90 9.60
CA SER A 945 -16.40 -15.51 10.93
C SER A 945 -15.03 -15.96 11.42
N ARG A 946 -14.76 -15.87 12.72
CA ARG A 946 -13.48 -16.32 13.30
C ARG A 946 -13.25 -17.80 12.98
N GLY A 947 -12.31 -18.10 12.08
CA GLY A 947 -11.77 -19.44 11.95
C GLY A 947 -11.11 -19.86 13.26
N HIS A 948 -11.26 -21.13 13.64
CA HIS A 948 -10.63 -21.71 14.84
C HIS A 948 -9.46 -22.65 14.48
N LYS A 949 -9.05 -22.65 13.19
CA LYS A 949 -8.08 -23.58 12.62
C LYS A 949 -6.69 -22.95 12.57
N ALA A 950 -5.66 -23.74 12.87
CA ALA A 950 -4.25 -23.39 12.64
C ALA A 950 -3.69 -24.23 11.49
N LEU A 951 -2.59 -23.79 10.86
CA LEU A 951 -1.96 -24.56 9.78
C LEU A 951 -1.48 -25.94 10.28
N VAL A 952 -1.09 -26.02 11.55
CA VAL A 952 -0.72 -27.28 12.23
C VAL A 952 -1.88 -28.24 12.50
N ASP A 953 -3.14 -27.83 12.27
CA ASP A 953 -4.28 -28.74 12.35
C ASP A 953 -4.45 -29.56 11.05
N LEU A 954 -3.71 -29.21 9.98
CA LEU A 954 -3.59 -30.08 8.81
C LEU A 954 -2.80 -31.35 9.20
N PRO A 955 -3.26 -32.56 8.83
CA PRO A 955 -2.64 -33.80 9.28
C PRO A 955 -1.14 -33.91 8.93
N GLN A 956 -0.77 -33.53 7.70
CA GLN A 956 0.63 -33.59 7.24
C GLN A 956 1.49 -32.52 7.92
N THR A 957 1.02 -31.27 7.93
CA THR A 957 1.72 -30.13 8.54
C THR A 957 1.93 -30.32 10.04
N GLY A 958 0.89 -30.70 10.77
CA GLY A 958 0.95 -30.95 12.21
C GLY A 958 1.94 -32.06 12.55
N LYS A 959 1.94 -33.16 11.79
CA LYS A 959 2.89 -34.25 12.03
C LYS A 959 4.34 -33.83 11.75
N LEU A 960 4.58 -33.16 10.62
CA LEU A 960 5.90 -32.64 10.26
C LEU A 960 6.41 -31.64 11.29
N PHE A 961 5.55 -30.76 11.80
CA PHE A 961 5.93 -29.79 12.81
C PHE A 961 6.21 -30.44 14.17
N GLU A 962 5.43 -31.46 14.58
CA GLU A 962 5.73 -32.28 15.77
C GLU A 962 7.13 -32.91 15.65
N ASP A 963 7.41 -33.56 14.53
CA ASP A 963 8.69 -34.25 14.30
C ASP A 963 9.86 -33.26 14.19
N MET A 964 9.62 -32.07 13.62
CA MET A 964 10.57 -30.97 13.55
C MET A 964 10.93 -30.43 14.94
N LEU A 965 9.95 -30.11 15.77
CA LEU A 965 10.20 -29.62 17.13
C LEU A 965 10.90 -30.68 17.98
N CYS A 966 10.52 -31.95 17.83
CA CYS A 966 11.21 -33.07 18.43
C CYS A 966 12.69 -33.08 18.01
N ARG A 967 12.98 -33.05 16.70
CA ARG A 967 14.36 -33.11 16.19
C ARG A 967 15.18 -31.88 16.59
N MET A 968 14.59 -30.68 16.62
CA MET A 968 15.26 -29.48 17.11
C MET A 968 15.59 -29.59 18.60
N ALA A 969 14.67 -30.09 19.41
CA ALA A 969 14.86 -30.20 20.85
C ALA A 969 15.75 -31.36 21.27
N LEU A 970 15.76 -32.49 20.54
CA LEU A 970 16.56 -33.66 20.86
C LEU A 970 17.89 -33.74 20.07
N GLY A 971 18.00 -33.13 18.90
CA GLY A 971 19.18 -33.26 18.05
C GLY A 971 19.47 -34.69 17.59
N ASN A 972 20.65 -34.88 16.98
CA ASN A 972 21.03 -36.16 16.36
C ASN A 972 21.40 -37.28 17.37
N GLY A 973 21.36 -36.97 18.68
CA GLY A 973 21.89 -37.86 19.70
C GLY A 973 23.42 -38.03 19.63
N PRO A 974 24.00 -38.96 20.39
CA PRO A 974 25.45 -39.12 20.51
C PRO A 974 26.11 -39.83 19.31
N ASP A 975 25.34 -40.22 18.27
CA ASP A 975 25.81 -40.92 17.07
C ASP A 975 26.70 -42.16 17.36
N LEU A 976 26.34 -42.91 18.41
CA LEU A 976 27.02 -44.14 18.80
C LEU A 976 26.24 -45.36 18.28
N VAL A 977 26.95 -46.27 17.62
CA VAL A 977 26.37 -47.48 17.02
C VAL A 977 26.99 -48.72 17.66
N SER A 978 26.15 -49.68 18.06
CA SER A 978 26.55 -50.98 18.56
C SER A 978 25.88 -52.08 17.73
N ASN A 979 26.66 -53.03 17.20
CA ASN A 979 26.18 -54.12 16.34
C ASN A 979 25.29 -53.67 15.16
N GLY A 980 25.62 -52.52 14.55
CA GLY A 980 24.88 -51.97 13.43
C GLY A 980 23.54 -51.31 13.79
N LYS A 981 23.25 -51.09 15.08
CA LYS A 981 22.09 -50.33 15.56
C LYS A 981 22.51 -49.14 16.43
N PRO A 982 21.79 -48.01 16.40
CA PRO A 982 22.01 -46.91 17.34
C PRO A 982 21.98 -47.42 18.79
N LEU A 983 22.92 -46.95 19.60
CA LEU A 983 23.08 -47.35 21.00
C LEU A 983 21.92 -46.89 21.89
N PHE A 984 21.27 -45.80 21.52
CA PHE A 984 20.10 -45.23 22.19
C PHE A 984 18.95 -45.11 21.19
N ALA A 985 17.72 -45.24 21.67
CA ALA A 985 16.55 -45.09 20.81
C ALA A 985 16.41 -43.63 20.32
N ASP A 986 16.14 -43.44 19.02
CA ASP A 986 15.68 -42.15 18.53
C ASP A 986 14.23 -41.97 18.98
N ALA A 987 13.98 -40.98 19.83
CA ALA A 987 12.65 -40.67 20.32
C ALA A 987 11.85 -39.82 19.33
N CYS A 988 12.49 -39.31 18.27
CA CYS A 988 11.84 -38.54 17.22
C CYS A 988 11.64 -39.41 15.98
N ASN A 989 10.49 -39.26 15.33
CA ASN A 989 10.30 -39.86 14.01
C ASN A 989 11.16 -39.11 13.00
N SER A 990 12.13 -39.79 12.40
CA SER A 990 12.84 -39.29 11.24
C SER A 990 12.13 -39.75 9.96
N SER A 991 11.92 -38.83 9.03
CA SER A 991 11.40 -39.12 7.70
C SER A 991 12.25 -38.42 6.65
N PRO A 992 12.40 -38.99 5.44
CA PRO A 992 13.08 -38.30 4.34
C PRO A 992 12.44 -36.94 4.03
N GLU A 993 11.15 -36.77 4.30
CA GLU A 993 10.42 -35.51 4.14
C GLU A 993 10.86 -34.46 5.16
N LEU A 994 11.03 -34.83 6.44
CA LEU A 994 11.52 -33.93 7.49
C LEU A 994 12.90 -33.35 7.15
N GLU A 995 13.79 -34.18 6.60
CA GLU A 995 15.14 -33.76 6.17
C GLU A 995 15.12 -32.66 5.09
N THR A 996 14.02 -32.52 4.33
CA THR A 996 13.87 -31.42 3.36
C THR A 996 13.58 -30.07 4.01
N TYR A 997 13.06 -30.06 5.24
CA TYR A 997 12.78 -28.87 6.04
C TYR A 997 13.89 -28.55 7.05
N LEU A 998 14.73 -29.53 7.39
CA LEU A 998 15.94 -29.37 8.20
C LEU A 998 17.22 -29.67 7.41
N PRO A 999 17.41 -29.11 6.19
CA PRO A 999 18.53 -29.47 5.34
C PRO A 999 19.83 -29.02 6.01
N TYR A 1000 20.81 -29.93 6.14
CA TYR A 1000 22.08 -29.66 6.83
C TYR A 1000 21.92 -29.32 8.32
N TYR A 1001 21.15 -30.15 9.04
CA TYR A 1001 20.85 -29.98 10.47
C TYR A 1001 22.06 -29.51 11.29
N SER A 1002 21.93 -28.34 11.90
CA SER A 1002 22.81 -27.84 12.94
C SER A 1002 22.04 -27.79 14.27
N ASP A 1003 22.71 -28.04 15.39
CA ASP A 1003 22.01 -28.15 16.67
C ASP A 1003 21.43 -26.80 17.12
N PHE A 1004 20.11 -26.68 17.06
CA PHE A 1004 19.36 -25.48 17.44
C PHE A 1004 19.56 -25.12 18.92
N ALA A 1005 19.86 -26.09 19.79
CA ALA A 1005 20.20 -25.84 21.18
C ALA A 1005 21.52 -25.08 21.36
N SER A 1006 22.37 -25.05 20.32
CA SER A 1006 23.65 -24.32 20.33
C SER A 1006 23.58 -22.95 19.63
N GLN A 1007 22.50 -22.65 18.91
CA GLN A 1007 22.32 -21.38 18.21
C GLN A 1007 21.78 -20.29 19.15
N SER A 1008 22.11 -19.03 18.87
CA SER A 1008 21.65 -17.91 19.68
C SER A 1008 21.32 -16.70 18.82
N ILE A 1009 20.24 -16.03 19.21
CA ILE A 1009 19.85 -14.71 18.74
C ILE A 1009 20.76 -13.68 19.42
N GLU A 1010 21.22 -12.69 18.64
CA GLU A 1010 22.04 -11.58 19.13
C GLU A 1010 21.33 -10.77 20.23
N PRO A 1011 22.08 -10.05 21.08
CA PRO A 1011 21.46 -9.13 22.04
C PRO A 1011 20.68 -8.04 21.33
N LEU A 1012 19.42 -7.87 21.69
CA LEU A 1012 18.58 -6.78 21.17
C LEU A 1012 18.97 -5.45 21.84
N PRO A 1013 18.97 -4.33 21.10
CA PRO A 1013 19.30 -3.03 21.67
C PRO A 1013 18.20 -2.53 22.63
N ASN A 1014 18.57 -1.58 23.51
CA ASN A 1014 17.74 -1.09 24.62
C ASN A 1014 16.38 -0.46 24.21
N TYR A 1015 16.22 -0.07 22.94
CA TYR A 1015 15.02 0.58 22.41
C TYR A 1015 14.03 -0.42 21.78
N ASP A 1016 14.43 -1.69 21.57
CA ASP A 1016 13.57 -2.69 20.94
C ASP A 1016 12.69 -3.46 21.95
N ARG A 1017 12.11 -2.73 22.92
CA ARG A 1017 11.20 -3.31 23.93
C ARG A 1017 9.95 -3.88 23.30
N THR A 1018 9.55 -3.34 22.16
CA THR A 1018 8.32 -3.71 21.47
C THR A 1018 8.46 -5.09 20.83
N VAL A 1019 9.53 -5.34 20.05
CA VAL A 1019 9.78 -6.68 19.49
C VAL A 1019 10.12 -7.68 20.58
N SER A 1020 10.93 -7.28 21.57
CA SER A 1020 11.34 -8.17 22.64
C SER A 1020 10.14 -8.65 23.48
N ARG A 1021 9.17 -7.78 23.79
CA ARG A 1021 7.94 -8.16 24.50
C ARG A 1021 7.04 -9.04 23.64
N PHE A 1022 6.90 -8.72 22.36
CA PHE A 1022 6.07 -9.49 21.43
C PHE A 1022 6.51 -10.95 21.34
N PHE A 1023 7.81 -11.20 21.18
CA PHE A 1023 8.36 -12.56 21.18
C PHE A 1023 8.63 -13.14 22.58
N GLY A 1024 8.40 -12.36 23.64
CA GLY A 1024 8.58 -12.79 25.03
C GLY A 1024 10.04 -13.05 25.40
N PHE A 1025 10.99 -12.22 24.99
CA PHE A 1025 12.38 -12.28 25.45
C PHE A 1025 12.47 -12.08 26.97
N ASP A 1026 13.41 -12.77 27.61
CA ASP A 1026 13.69 -12.55 29.03
C ASP A 1026 14.18 -11.11 29.25
N THR A 1027 13.65 -10.42 30.26
CA THR A 1027 14.05 -9.04 30.57
C THR A 1027 14.57 -8.86 31.99
N VAL A 1028 15.48 -7.90 32.17
CA VAL A 1028 15.96 -7.40 33.46
C VAL A 1028 15.65 -5.91 33.52
N ASN A 1029 14.83 -5.46 34.49
CA ASN A 1029 14.31 -4.09 34.57
C ASN A 1029 13.61 -3.63 33.26
N GLY A 1030 12.95 -4.56 32.56
CA GLY A 1030 12.29 -4.29 31.28
C GLY A 1030 13.22 -4.19 30.06
N GLN A 1031 14.51 -4.52 30.21
CA GLN A 1031 15.48 -4.58 29.10
C GLN A 1031 15.79 -6.03 28.70
N PRO A 1032 15.88 -6.37 27.40
CA PRO A 1032 16.25 -7.71 26.96
C PRO A 1032 17.58 -8.19 27.55
N LYS A 1033 17.61 -9.44 28.01
CA LYS A 1033 18.78 -10.05 28.63
C LYS A 1033 19.70 -10.64 27.57
N GLY A 1034 20.79 -9.94 27.23
CA GLY A 1034 21.93 -10.50 26.48
C GLY A 1034 21.56 -11.36 25.26
N LYS A 1035 22.35 -12.40 24.98
CA LYS A 1035 22.03 -13.38 23.93
C LYS A 1035 20.91 -14.31 24.39
N SER A 1036 19.95 -14.59 23.51
CA SER A 1036 18.85 -15.53 23.76
C SER A 1036 19.01 -16.78 22.91
N ASN A 1037 18.70 -17.96 23.44
CA ASN A 1037 18.82 -19.20 22.67
C ASN A 1037 17.70 -19.30 21.62
N LEU A 1038 18.02 -19.73 20.40
CA LEU A 1038 17.03 -19.80 19.31
C LEU A 1038 15.94 -20.85 19.59
N LEU A 1039 16.32 -22.07 19.97
CA LEU A 1039 15.38 -23.15 20.30
C LEU A 1039 14.41 -22.72 21.40
N GLN A 1040 14.94 -22.11 22.47
CA GLN A 1040 14.12 -21.57 23.55
C GLN A 1040 13.08 -20.57 23.05
N MET A 1041 13.49 -19.62 22.20
CA MET A 1041 12.58 -18.59 21.68
C MET A 1041 11.54 -19.18 20.70
N MET A 1042 11.91 -20.18 19.92
CA MET A 1042 10.98 -20.89 19.03
C MET A 1042 9.91 -21.67 19.82
N LEU A 1043 10.31 -22.47 20.82
CA LEU A 1043 9.36 -23.20 21.67
C LEU A 1043 8.45 -22.24 22.45
N ARG A 1044 8.98 -21.10 22.88
CA ARG A 1044 8.19 -20.04 23.52
C ARG A 1044 7.13 -19.46 22.57
N GLN A 1045 7.41 -19.33 21.28
CA GLN A 1045 6.39 -18.88 20.31
C GLN A 1045 5.23 -19.87 20.16
N VAL A 1046 5.49 -21.18 20.25
CA VAL A 1046 4.42 -22.19 20.26
C VAL A 1046 3.44 -21.91 21.40
N VAL A 1047 3.96 -21.60 22.60
CA VAL A 1047 3.11 -21.28 23.76
C VAL A 1047 2.40 -19.94 23.63
N LEU A 1048 3.11 -18.89 23.20
CA LEU A 1048 2.57 -17.54 23.10
C LEU A 1048 1.51 -17.36 22.00
N ALA A 1049 1.62 -18.11 20.89
CA ALA A 1049 0.74 -17.96 19.74
C ALA A 1049 -0.34 -19.05 19.62
N SER A 1050 -0.18 -20.20 20.29
CA SER A 1050 -1.24 -21.20 20.39
C SER A 1050 -2.25 -20.77 21.44
N VAL A 1051 -3.12 -19.81 21.12
CA VAL A 1051 -4.21 -19.34 21.98
C VAL A 1051 -5.47 -19.12 21.13
N ASP A 1052 -6.64 -19.34 21.73
CA ASP A 1052 -7.94 -19.06 21.11
C ASP A 1052 -8.96 -18.69 22.21
N SER A 1053 -9.91 -17.83 21.87
CA SER A 1053 -11.04 -17.49 22.75
C SER A 1053 -12.24 -18.44 22.59
N ASP A 1054 -12.30 -19.17 21.47
CA ASP A 1054 -13.33 -20.17 21.21
C ASP A 1054 -12.94 -21.52 21.79
N TYR A 1055 -13.90 -22.24 22.40
CA TYR A 1055 -13.65 -23.51 23.07
C TYR A 1055 -13.08 -24.60 22.14
N GLN A 1056 -13.50 -24.63 20.87
CA GLN A 1056 -13.00 -25.60 19.89
C GLN A 1056 -11.52 -25.34 19.56
N GLY A 1057 -11.17 -24.07 19.36
CA GLY A 1057 -9.79 -23.63 19.12
C GLY A 1057 -8.91 -23.77 20.36
N GLU A 1058 -9.44 -23.48 21.55
CA GLU A 1058 -8.69 -23.47 22.81
C GLU A 1058 -8.13 -24.85 23.16
N GLN A 1059 -8.93 -25.91 23.01
CA GLN A 1059 -8.48 -27.28 23.27
C GLN A 1059 -7.38 -27.71 22.31
N LYS A 1060 -7.52 -27.42 21.01
CA LYS A 1060 -6.48 -27.72 20.02
C LYS A 1060 -5.20 -26.90 20.27
N ALA A 1061 -5.34 -25.64 20.66
CA ALA A 1061 -4.23 -24.78 21.07
C ALA A 1061 -3.52 -25.32 22.31
N ARG A 1062 -4.27 -25.81 23.31
CA ARG A 1062 -3.72 -26.42 24.53
C ARG A 1062 -2.81 -27.61 24.21
N VAL A 1063 -3.21 -28.50 23.29
CA VAL A 1063 -2.42 -29.69 22.92
C VAL A 1063 -1.00 -29.29 22.48
N TRP A 1064 -0.86 -28.21 21.70
CA TRP A 1064 0.45 -27.71 21.27
C TRP A 1064 1.26 -27.09 22.42
N ARG A 1065 0.61 -26.35 23.33
CA ARG A 1065 1.28 -25.81 24.53
C ARG A 1065 1.82 -26.93 25.41
N GLU A 1066 1.01 -27.96 25.67
CA GLU A 1066 1.39 -29.12 26.46
C GLU A 1066 2.51 -29.91 25.79
N TYR A 1067 2.45 -30.13 24.47
CA TYR A 1067 3.47 -30.87 23.72
C TYR A 1067 4.89 -30.34 23.94
N VAL A 1068 5.09 -29.02 23.86
CA VAL A 1068 6.40 -28.36 24.03
C VAL A 1068 6.75 -28.01 25.47
N GLY A 1069 5.76 -27.93 26.35
CA GLY A 1069 5.92 -27.38 27.69
C GLY A 1069 6.28 -28.41 28.75
N ILE A 1070 6.53 -27.91 29.96
CA ILE A 1070 6.73 -28.69 31.18
C ILE A 1070 6.08 -27.95 32.36
N HIS A 1071 5.55 -28.66 33.35
CA HIS A 1071 4.90 -28.03 34.50
C HIS A 1071 5.87 -27.88 35.68
N GLN A 1072 5.65 -26.89 36.54
CA GLN A 1072 6.25 -26.91 37.86
C GLN A 1072 5.53 -27.99 38.70
N ALA A 1073 6.28 -28.80 39.45
CA ALA A 1073 5.67 -29.89 40.22
C ALA A 1073 4.69 -29.34 41.27
N ALA A 1074 3.43 -29.79 41.22
CA ALA A 1074 2.34 -29.34 42.08
C ALA A 1074 1.43 -30.51 42.52
N PRO A 1075 0.78 -30.41 43.69
CA PRO A 1075 -0.22 -31.40 44.11
C PRO A 1075 -1.41 -31.44 43.14
N GLY A 1076 -1.72 -32.61 42.58
CA GLY A 1076 -2.86 -32.80 41.66
C GLY A 1076 -2.51 -32.95 40.18
N LEU A 1077 -1.24 -32.75 39.80
CA LEU A 1077 -0.78 -33.01 38.44
C LEU A 1077 -0.59 -34.53 38.21
N ASP A 1078 -1.07 -35.07 37.09
CA ASP A 1078 -0.85 -36.48 36.71
C ASP A 1078 0.55 -36.69 36.14
N MET A 1079 1.54 -36.70 37.04
CA MET A 1079 2.96 -36.71 36.71
C MET A 1079 3.44 -38.08 36.23
N GLN A 1080 4.09 -38.12 35.07
CA GLN A 1080 4.72 -39.31 34.50
C GLN A 1080 6.23 -39.33 34.72
N ALA A 1081 6.89 -38.15 34.70
CA ALA A 1081 8.31 -38.02 34.97
C ALA A 1081 8.62 -36.71 35.72
N GLN A 1082 9.76 -36.69 36.42
CA GLN A 1082 10.23 -35.55 37.19
C GLN A 1082 11.72 -35.33 36.97
N VAL A 1083 12.13 -34.06 37.02
CA VAL A 1083 13.53 -33.63 36.90
C VAL A 1083 13.79 -32.43 37.81
N SER A 1084 14.97 -32.39 38.41
CA SER A 1084 15.45 -31.23 39.18
C SER A 1084 16.36 -30.39 38.29
N LEU A 1085 16.02 -29.11 38.10
CA LEU A 1085 16.81 -28.19 37.29
C LEU A 1085 16.89 -26.83 37.99
N ASN A 1086 18.11 -26.34 38.22
CA ASN A 1086 18.38 -25.08 38.92
C ASN A 1086 17.68 -24.92 40.28
N GLY A 1087 17.56 -26.02 41.04
CA GLY A 1087 16.95 -26.02 42.38
C GLY A 1087 15.42 -25.99 42.39
N LYS A 1088 14.77 -26.03 41.21
CA LYS A 1088 13.32 -26.24 41.08
C LYS A 1088 13.04 -27.65 40.57
N ILE A 1089 11.87 -28.16 40.95
CA ILE A 1089 11.39 -29.48 40.56
C ILE A 1089 10.32 -29.31 39.50
N TYR A 1090 10.57 -29.85 38.32
CA TYR A 1090 9.66 -29.84 37.18
C TYR A 1090 9.09 -31.22 36.95
N ALA A 1091 7.84 -31.27 36.48
CA ALA A 1091 7.11 -32.50 36.21
C ALA A 1091 6.52 -32.50 34.80
N ALA A 1092 6.60 -33.65 34.14
CA ALA A 1092 6.02 -33.88 32.83
C ALA A 1092 4.82 -34.82 32.97
N THR A 1093 3.68 -34.43 32.39
CA THR A 1093 2.47 -35.25 32.23
C THR A 1093 2.57 -36.11 30.98
N ALA A 1094 1.56 -36.94 30.72
CA ALA A 1094 1.47 -37.73 29.48
C ALA A 1094 1.40 -36.86 28.21
N GLU A 1095 0.96 -35.61 28.31
CA GLU A 1095 0.83 -34.69 27.18
C GLU A 1095 2.15 -33.93 26.89
N ASN A 1096 3.06 -33.82 27.86
CA ASN A 1096 4.36 -33.18 27.71
C ASN A 1096 5.38 -34.06 26.98
N LYS A 1097 5.05 -34.46 25.75
CA LYS A 1097 5.83 -35.44 24.97
C LYS A 1097 7.29 -35.03 24.81
N LEU A 1098 7.58 -33.75 24.54
CA LEU A 1098 8.95 -33.27 24.35
C LEU A 1098 9.78 -33.35 25.64
N ALA A 1099 9.18 -32.97 26.77
CA ALA A 1099 9.79 -33.09 28.09
C ALA A 1099 10.04 -34.56 28.47
N LEU A 1100 9.06 -35.44 28.22
CA LEU A 1100 9.20 -36.87 28.47
C LEU A 1100 10.34 -37.49 27.66
N ALA A 1101 10.45 -37.16 26.38
CA ALA A 1101 11.50 -37.67 25.50
C ALA A 1101 12.90 -37.23 25.97
N LEU A 1102 13.07 -35.95 26.34
CA LEU A 1102 14.33 -35.44 26.89
C LEU A 1102 14.69 -36.10 28.24
N ILE A 1103 13.73 -36.20 29.17
CA ILE A 1103 13.95 -36.84 30.47
C ILE A 1103 14.30 -38.33 30.31
N ALA A 1104 13.62 -39.03 29.40
CA ALA A 1104 13.90 -40.44 29.11
C ALA A 1104 15.32 -40.64 28.59
N ARG A 1105 15.76 -39.85 27.60
CA ARG A 1105 17.11 -39.98 27.05
C ARG A 1105 18.19 -39.61 28.05
N ILE A 1106 17.98 -38.56 28.86
CA ILE A 1106 18.91 -38.21 29.96
C ILE A 1106 19.09 -39.41 30.89
N LYS A 1107 17.99 -40.03 31.34
CA LYS A 1107 18.04 -41.21 32.22
C LYS A 1107 18.72 -42.41 31.55
N GLU A 1108 18.43 -42.66 30.29
CA GLU A 1108 19.02 -43.77 29.53
C GLU A 1108 20.55 -43.62 29.41
N VAL A 1109 21.02 -42.41 29.07
CA VAL A 1109 22.46 -42.12 28.96
C VAL A 1109 23.13 -42.17 30.35
N GLU A 1110 22.51 -41.62 31.40
CA GLU A 1110 23.04 -41.69 32.77
C GLU A 1110 23.18 -43.15 33.25
N GLN A 1111 22.17 -43.98 33.00
CA GLN A 1111 22.19 -45.41 33.34
C GLN A 1111 23.26 -46.16 32.55
N PHE A 1112 23.43 -45.82 31.27
CA PHE A 1112 24.49 -46.41 30.44
C PHE A 1112 25.88 -46.04 30.96
N ILE A 1113 26.15 -44.76 31.24
CA ILE A 1113 27.44 -44.32 31.80
C ILE A 1113 27.72 -45.02 33.14
N ALA A 1114 26.70 -45.16 34.00
CA ALA A 1114 26.85 -45.80 35.31
C ALA A 1114 27.12 -47.31 35.23
N SER A 1115 26.73 -47.97 34.13
CA SER A 1115 26.89 -49.42 33.93
C SER A 1115 28.02 -49.81 32.97
N ALA A 1116 28.54 -48.86 32.18
CA ALA A 1116 29.64 -49.07 31.23
C ALA A 1116 30.98 -49.30 31.93
N SER A 1117 31.85 -50.14 31.34
CA SER A 1117 33.20 -50.35 31.88
C SER A 1117 34.10 -49.13 31.64
N PRO A 1118 35.12 -48.89 32.49
CA PRO A 1118 36.07 -47.81 32.28
C PRO A 1118 36.81 -47.92 30.93
N GLU A 1119 37.08 -49.14 30.44
CA GLU A 1119 37.73 -49.31 29.13
C GLU A 1119 36.84 -48.86 27.97
N LEU A 1120 35.53 -49.15 28.05
CA LEU A 1120 34.57 -48.74 27.03
C LEU A 1120 34.44 -47.21 26.99
N LEU A 1121 34.35 -46.56 28.16
CA LEU A 1121 34.24 -45.11 28.24
C LEU A 1121 35.51 -44.40 27.76
N ALA A 1122 36.68 -45.00 27.94
CA ALA A 1122 37.96 -44.48 27.47
C ALA A 1122 38.23 -44.76 25.97
N GLN A 1123 37.36 -45.50 25.28
CA GLN A 1123 37.54 -45.82 23.87
C GLN A 1123 37.48 -44.54 23.01
N GLN A 1124 38.55 -44.28 22.27
CA GLN A 1124 38.66 -43.10 21.40
C GLN A 1124 37.89 -43.31 20.09
N LEU A 1125 37.02 -42.35 19.76
CA LEU A 1125 36.32 -42.21 18.48
C LEU A 1125 36.68 -40.88 17.81
N LYS A 1126 36.19 -40.68 16.58
CA LYS A 1126 36.45 -39.48 15.77
C LYS A 1126 36.02 -38.16 16.45
N GLY A 1127 35.08 -38.22 17.39
CA GLY A 1127 34.54 -37.07 18.13
C GLY A 1127 35.01 -36.94 19.59
N GLY A 1128 35.96 -37.77 20.05
CA GLY A 1128 36.37 -37.87 21.45
C GLY A 1128 36.24 -39.29 21.99
N THR A 1129 36.51 -39.48 23.27
CA THR A 1129 36.22 -40.75 23.95
C THR A 1129 34.70 -40.97 24.03
N VAL A 1130 34.26 -42.24 24.11
CA VAL A 1130 32.84 -42.57 24.31
C VAL A 1130 32.27 -41.83 25.52
N GLY A 1131 33.02 -41.74 26.63
CA GLY A 1131 32.62 -41.00 27.82
C GLY A 1131 32.45 -39.49 27.57
N GLU A 1132 33.35 -38.86 26.81
CA GLU A 1132 33.23 -37.43 26.44
C GLU A 1132 32.01 -37.16 25.57
N ILE A 1133 31.74 -38.02 24.58
CA ILE A 1133 30.57 -37.91 23.70
C ILE A 1133 29.27 -37.99 24.51
N LEU A 1134 29.16 -38.99 25.39
CA LEU A 1134 27.96 -39.18 26.23
C LEU A 1134 27.76 -38.03 27.23
N ASN A 1135 28.83 -37.55 27.86
CA ASN A 1135 28.75 -36.40 28.77
C ASN A 1135 28.40 -35.09 28.03
N GLY A 1136 28.89 -34.92 26.81
CA GLY A 1136 28.50 -33.83 25.91
C GLY A 1136 27.01 -33.88 25.60
N GLN A 1137 26.49 -35.07 25.24
CA GLN A 1137 25.06 -35.28 24.98
C GLN A 1137 24.20 -34.97 26.22
N LEU A 1138 24.59 -35.46 27.41
CA LEU A 1138 23.88 -35.14 28.66
C LEU A 1138 23.83 -33.65 28.94
N SER A 1139 24.94 -32.95 28.75
CA SER A 1139 25.02 -31.51 28.97
C SER A 1139 24.09 -30.76 28.01
N ARG A 1140 24.09 -31.18 26.75
CA ARG A 1140 23.22 -30.62 25.71
C ARG A 1140 21.74 -30.89 25.99
N ASP A 1141 21.38 -32.08 26.46
CA ASP A 1141 19.99 -32.44 26.74
C ASP A 1141 19.42 -31.75 27.97
N ARG A 1142 20.22 -31.64 29.04
CA ARG A 1142 19.86 -30.83 30.20
C ARG A 1142 19.69 -29.36 29.84
N LEU A 1143 20.51 -28.86 28.91
CA LEU A 1143 20.37 -27.50 28.38
C LEU A 1143 19.06 -27.35 27.58
N ALA A 1144 18.78 -28.24 26.65
CA ALA A 1144 17.52 -28.24 25.88
C ALA A 1144 16.29 -28.36 26.79
N LEU A 1145 16.36 -29.18 27.85
CA LEU A 1145 15.31 -29.29 28.86
C LEU A 1145 15.08 -27.97 29.61
N SER A 1146 16.13 -27.18 29.85
CA SER A 1146 16.03 -25.84 30.44
C SER A 1146 15.39 -24.80 29.52
N TYR A 1147 15.29 -25.11 28.22
CA TYR A 1147 14.67 -24.24 27.22
C TYR A 1147 13.18 -24.50 27.02
N LEU A 1148 12.63 -25.59 27.58
CA LEU A 1148 11.21 -25.85 27.50
C LEU A 1148 10.43 -24.77 28.26
N PRO A 1149 9.33 -24.25 27.70
CA PRO A 1149 8.44 -23.33 28.40
C PRO A 1149 7.85 -23.99 29.65
N VAL A 1150 7.88 -23.27 30.77
CA VAL A 1150 7.20 -23.71 31.99
C VAL A 1150 5.74 -23.28 31.88
N LEU A 1151 4.84 -24.25 31.97
CA LEU A 1151 3.39 -24.04 31.97
C LEU A 1151 2.89 -23.83 33.41
N ASP A 1152 1.87 -23.00 33.55
CA ASP A 1152 1.21 -22.66 34.82
C ASP A 1152 0.13 -23.67 35.22
#